data_AF-A0A4R0ITZ3-F1
#
_entry.id   AF-A0A4R0ITZ3-F1
#
_cell.length_a   1.000
_cell.length_b   1.000
_cell.length_c   1.000
_cell.angle_alpha   90.00
_cell.angle_beta   90.00
_cell.angle_gamma   90.00
#
_symmetry.space_group_name_H-M   'P 1'
#
loop_
_entity.id
_entity.type
_entity.pdbx_description
1 polymer ?
#
loop_
_entity_poly.entity_id
_entity_poly.type
_entity_poly.pdbx_seq_one_letter_code
_entity_poly.pdbx_strand_id
1 'polypeptide(L)'
;MTIEVKQLDRVVIRFAGDSGDGMQLTGDRFTAETASFGNDLSTLPNFPAEIRAPAGTLPGVSSFQLHFADHDILTPGDAPDVLIAMNPAALKANLKDVPRGRTLIVDTADFTARNLKRIGYDENPLETGELDGYHVVPLNLTGMTVESVKEFGLSRKDASRAKNMYALGLVSWLFQRPVESTISFLETKFASKPDIRDANIAAFRAGYNFGETAEEFSVRYEVKPASMAAGTYRNISGNLALAYGLVAGAQRAGLPMVLGAYPITPASDVLHELSKLKRFNVTTIQAEDEIAGVGAALGASFGGALGVTTSSGPGISLKSETIGLGVMLELPLVVCDIQRAGPSTGMPTKTEQADLLQVMFGRNGEAPLPVLAAQSPADCFAIAVEAARIAVTYRTPVIVLSDGYLANGSEPWKIPVIEDLPTIDPNFTTAPNAPDGKYLPYERDPETLARAWAIPGTAGLDHRIGGLEKEDKTGNISYDPANHDLMIRTRQAKVDGIDVPAVEVDDPDGTAKVLVLGWGSTYGPIGAAVRRVRKVGGKIAQAHLRHLNPFPANLGDVLMSYDKVLVPEMNLGQLAMLLRAKYLVDVVSYAQVRGMPLGAAELAEVIGNLVEETEGIDDDARHLGAAAAAVKHGEALVAEQNGHLKTEGAR
;
A
#
# COMPACT_ATOMS: atom_id res chain seq x y z
N MET A 1 -9.52 13.78 40.53
CA MET A 1 -8.48 14.65 39.91
C MET A 1 -8.88 14.84 38.46
N THR A 2 -8.74 16.06 37.92
CA THR A 2 -9.05 16.34 36.52
C THR A 2 -7.91 15.81 35.66
N ILE A 3 -8.20 14.83 34.80
CA ILE A 3 -7.22 14.32 33.83
C ILE A 3 -6.93 15.45 32.83
N GLU A 4 -5.65 15.76 32.64
CA GLU A 4 -5.23 16.83 31.72
C GLU A 4 -5.43 16.35 30.28
N VAL A 5 -6.05 17.16 29.42
CA VAL A 5 -6.20 16.86 27.99
C VAL A 5 -5.17 17.66 27.21
N LYS A 6 -4.24 16.96 26.57
CA LYS A 6 -3.20 17.55 25.72
C LYS A 6 -3.55 17.37 24.24
N GLN A 7 -3.58 18.47 23.50
CA GLN A 7 -3.77 18.43 22.05
C GLN A 7 -2.45 18.10 21.36
N LEU A 8 -2.50 17.15 20.43
CA LEU A 8 -1.41 16.77 19.53
C LEU A 8 -1.84 16.96 18.07
N ASP A 9 -0.90 17.31 17.22
CA ASP A 9 -1.12 17.42 15.76
C ASP A 9 -1.16 16.04 15.09
N ARG A 10 -0.42 15.07 15.63
CA ARG A 10 -0.37 13.68 15.15
C ARG A 10 0.11 12.69 16.20
N VAL A 11 -0.14 11.40 15.95
CA VAL A 11 0.34 10.29 16.79
C VAL A 11 0.62 9.06 15.93
N VAL A 12 1.75 8.38 16.19
CA VAL A 12 2.06 7.05 15.67
C VAL A 12 1.96 6.01 16.79
N ILE A 13 1.08 5.03 16.63
CA ILE A 13 0.88 3.94 17.59
C ILE A 13 1.29 2.62 16.94
N ARG A 14 2.00 1.77 17.67
CA ARG A 14 2.30 0.40 17.24
C ARG A 14 1.81 -0.61 18.26
N PHE A 15 0.90 -1.49 17.84
CA PHE A 15 0.54 -2.70 18.57
C PHE A 15 1.46 -3.83 18.16
N ALA A 16 2.07 -4.53 19.12
CA ALA A 16 2.98 -5.64 18.85
C ALA A 16 2.71 -6.82 19.79
N GLY A 17 2.64 -8.02 19.23
CA GLY A 17 2.32 -9.26 19.96
C GLY A 17 2.64 -10.49 19.11
N ASP A 18 2.25 -11.67 19.57
CA ASP A 18 2.44 -12.89 18.79
C ASP A 18 1.45 -12.98 17.62
N SER A 19 1.83 -13.68 16.56
CA SER A 19 0.90 -14.10 15.52
C SER A 19 -0.28 -14.86 16.13
N GLY A 20 -1.50 -14.37 15.89
CA GLY A 20 -2.72 -14.91 16.48
C GLY A 20 -3.19 -14.22 17.76
N ASP A 21 -2.43 -13.30 18.35
CA ASP A 21 -2.90 -12.43 19.45
C ASP A 21 -3.87 -11.33 18.97
N GLY A 22 -4.14 -11.26 17.67
CA GLY A 22 -5.14 -10.33 17.13
C GLY A 22 -4.67 -8.88 17.01
N MET A 23 -3.36 -8.63 16.91
CA MET A 23 -2.81 -7.26 16.71
C MET A 23 -3.35 -6.58 15.46
N GLN A 24 -3.51 -7.32 14.37
CA GLN A 24 -4.11 -6.81 13.13
C GLN A 24 -5.56 -6.38 13.36
N LEU A 25 -6.35 -7.21 14.05
CA LEU A 25 -7.74 -6.90 14.38
C LEU A 25 -7.85 -5.65 15.26
N THR A 26 -7.01 -5.55 16.29
CA THR A 26 -6.95 -4.39 17.19
C THR A 26 -6.59 -3.13 16.41
N GLY A 27 -5.56 -3.19 15.56
CA GLY A 27 -5.15 -2.10 14.68
C GLY A 27 -6.26 -1.66 13.72
N ASP A 28 -6.90 -2.61 13.04
CA ASP A 28 -8.01 -2.34 12.11
C ASP A 28 -9.22 -1.68 12.80
N ARG A 29 -9.49 -2.05 14.05
CA ARG A 29 -10.58 -1.43 14.83
C ARG A 29 -10.26 -0.01 15.24
N PHE A 30 -9.09 0.20 15.78
CA PHE A 30 -8.64 1.54 16.14
C PHE A 30 -8.55 2.46 14.91
N THR A 31 -8.17 1.91 13.74
CA THR A 31 -8.20 2.62 12.45
C THR A 31 -9.62 3.04 12.06
N ALA A 32 -10.61 2.14 12.18
CA ALA A 32 -12.01 2.46 11.87
C ALA A 32 -12.60 3.54 12.79
N GLU A 33 -12.26 3.52 14.08
CA GLU A 33 -12.64 4.55 15.05
C GLU A 33 -12.01 5.90 14.72
N THR A 34 -10.71 5.89 14.40
CA THR A 34 -9.95 7.09 14.04
C THR A 34 -10.48 7.74 12.76
N ALA A 35 -10.82 6.93 11.75
CA ALA A 35 -11.49 7.41 10.54
C ALA A 35 -12.88 8.00 10.82
N SER A 36 -13.66 7.36 11.70
CA SER A 36 -15.01 7.83 12.05
C SER A 36 -14.99 9.15 12.83
N PHE A 37 -13.91 9.42 13.56
CA PHE A 37 -13.67 10.70 14.23
C PHE A 37 -13.24 11.81 13.25
N GLY A 38 -12.92 11.45 12.00
CA GLY A 38 -12.55 12.39 10.94
C GLY A 38 -11.06 12.75 10.93
N ASN A 39 -10.20 11.95 11.55
CA ASN A 39 -8.75 12.10 11.39
C ASN A 39 -8.32 11.58 10.01
N ASP A 40 -7.29 12.20 9.45
CA ASP A 40 -6.54 11.56 8.39
C ASP A 40 -5.63 10.48 8.97
N LEU A 41 -5.40 9.40 8.21
CA LEU A 41 -4.72 8.21 8.72
C LEU A 41 -3.93 7.43 7.66
N SER A 42 -2.91 6.71 8.13
CA SER A 42 -2.15 5.77 7.32
C SER A 42 -1.69 4.57 8.17
N THR A 43 -1.77 3.35 7.63
CA THR A 43 -1.49 2.11 8.37
C THR A 43 -0.37 1.28 7.75
N LEU A 44 0.35 0.54 8.61
CA LEU A 44 1.35 -0.45 8.21
C LEU A 44 1.17 -1.76 8.98
N PRO A 45 0.45 -2.73 8.41
CA PRO A 45 0.47 -4.12 8.86
C PRO A 45 1.86 -4.74 8.67
N ASN A 46 2.37 -5.42 9.70
CA ASN A 46 3.61 -6.18 9.63
C ASN A 46 3.38 -7.63 10.11
N PHE A 47 3.41 -8.55 9.15
CA PHE A 47 3.21 -9.97 9.40
C PHE A 47 4.54 -10.70 9.55
N PRO A 48 4.63 -11.65 10.50
CA PRO A 48 5.77 -12.54 10.57
C PRO A 48 5.85 -13.40 9.29
N ALA A 49 7.07 -13.82 8.94
CA ALA A 49 7.27 -14.70 7.79
C ALA A 49 6.63 -16.09 7.99
N GLU A 50 6.55 -16.56 9.24
CA GLU A 50 5.96 -17.85 9.59
C GLU A 50 4.48 -17.72 9.97
N ILE A 51 3.62 -18.51 9.33
CA ILE A 51 2.16 -18.54 9.59
C ILE A 51 1.87 -18.90 11.07
N ARG A 52 2.67 -19.80 11.66
CA ARG A 52 2.58 -20.19 13.07
C ARG A 52 3.97 -20.39 13.67
N ALA A 53 4.73 -19.31 13.75
CA ALA A 53 5.91 -19.33 14.60
C ALA A 53 5.51 -19.64 16.05
N PRO A 54 6.35 -20.34 16.82
CA PRO A 54 6.06 -20.61 18.22
C PRO A 54 5.82 -19.30 19.00
N ALA A 55 4.72 -19.23 19.76
CA ALA A 55 4.41 -18.07 20.60
C ALA A 55 5.58 -17.69 21.52
N GLY A 56 5.79 -16.39 21.73
CA GLY A 56 6.89 -15.83 22.51
C GLY A 56 8.27 -15.96 21.85
N THR A 57 8.34 -15.93 20.52
CA THR A 57 9.60 -15.92 19.76
C THR A 57 9.68 -14.72 18.82
N LEU A 58 10.89 -14.23 18.53
CA LEU A 58 11.08 -13.07 17.64
C LEU A 58 10.50 -13.29 16.23
N PRO A 59 10.67 -14.46 15.58
CA PRO A 59 10.07 -14.71 14.26
C PRO A 59 8.54 -14.76 14.27
N GLY A 60 7.91 -14.92 15.44
CA GLY A 60 6.46 -14.96 15.61
C GLY A 60 5.81 -13.62 15.89
N VAL A 61 6.60 -12.54 16.02
CA VAL A 61 6.07 -11.21 16.32
C VAL A 61 5.32 -10.66 15.11
N SER A 62 4.08 -10.25 15.35
CA SER A 62 3.28 -9.44 14.44
C SER A 62 3.09 -8.06 15.03
N SER A 63 3.12 -7.04 14.17
CA SER A 63 2.79 -5.67 14.58
C SER A 63 1.84 -4.98 13.61
N PHE A 64 1.15 -3.98 14.12
CA PHE A 64 0.30 -3.09 13.34
C PHE A 64 0.61 -1.66 13.77
N GLN A 65 1.04 -0.84 12.83
CA GLN A 65 1.29 0.58 13.07
C GLN A 65 0.18 1.42 12.45
N LEU A 66 -0.30 2.41 13.19
CA LEU A 66 -1.23 3.43 12.73
C LEU A 66 -0.61 4.80 12.99
N HIS A 67 -0.63 5.66 11.99
CA HIS A 67 -0.38 7.09 12.11
C HIS A 67 -1.68 7.83 11.81
N PHE A 68 -2.03 8.79 12.66
CA PHE A 68 -3.19 9.64 12.45
C PHE A 68 -2.90 11.08 12.88
N ALA A 69 -3.55 12.03 12.23
CA ALA A 69 -3.27 13.44 12.38
C ALA A 69 -4.52 14.33 12.21
N ASP A 70 -4.37 15.60 12.58
CA ASP A 70 -5.33 16.69 12.31
C ASP A 70 -5.07 17.40 10.97
N HIS A 71 -4.17 16.85 10.17
CA HIS A 71 -3.80 17.33 8.85
C HIS A 71 -3.46 16.14 7.95
N ASP A 72 -3.30 16.40 6.66
CA ASP A 72 -2.98 15.40 5.65
C ASP A 72 -1.61 14.73 5.90
N ILE A 73 -1.59 13.40 6.01
CA ILE A 73 -0.41 12.57 6.21
C ILE A 73 -0.27 11.52 5.13
N LEU A 74 0.98 11.30 4.70
CA LEU A 74 1.27 10.48 3.51
C LEU A 74 1.97 9.16 3.83
N THR A 75 2.30 8.91 5.10
CA THR A 75 3.02 7.72 5.54
C THR A 75 2.46 7.20 6.87
N PRO A 76 2.63 5.90 7.18
CA PRO A 76 2.36 5.32 8.49
C PRO A 76 3.29 5.80 9.61
N GLY A 77 4.17 6.77 9.35
CA GLY A 77 5.16 7.31 10.30
C GLY A 77 6.44 6.47 10.38
N ASP A 78 7.57 7.16 10.59
CA ASP A 78 8.89 6.51 10.66
C ASP A 78 9.07 5.67 11.93
N ALA A 79 8.54 6.18 13.05
CA ALA A 79 8.78 5.62 14.38
C ALA A 79 7.55 5.83 15.28
N PRO A 80 7.22 4.86 16.15
CA PRO A 80 6.08 4.96 17.06
C PRO A 80 6.33 5.95 18.20
N ASP A 81 5.30 6.75 18.49
CA ASP A 81 5.21 7.57 19.71
C ASP A 81 4.74 6.73 20.92
N VAL A 82 3.96 5.68 20.65
CA VAL A 82 3.50 4.70 21.64
C VAL A 82 3.69 3.28 21.11
N LEU A 83 4.44 2.46 21.84
CA LEU A 83 4.54 1.02 21.60
C LEU A 83 3.72 0.27 22.66
N ILE A 84 2.76 -0.54 22.21
CA ILE A 84 2.04 -1.49 23.06
C ILE A 84 2.62 -2.88 22.81
N ALA A 85 3.43 -3.38 23.75
CA ALA A 85 4.10 -4.67 23.68
C ALA A 85 3.38 -5.71 24.55
N MET A 86 2.74 -6.70 23.91
CA MET A 86 1.92 -7.72 24.58
C MET A 86 2.72 -8.84 25.25
N ASN A 87 4.03 -8.89 25.05
CA ASN A 87 4.94 -9.90 25.59
C ASN A 87 6.42 -9.42 25.41
N PRO A 88 7.42 -10.09 26.02
CA PRO A 88 8.81 -9.65 25.92
C PRO A 88 9.41 -9.80 24.51
N ALA A 89 8.91 -10.72 23.67
CA ALA A 89 9.37 -10.87 22.29
C ALA A 89 8.97 -9.66 21.43
N ALA A 90 7.73 -9.19 21.60
CA ALA A 90 7.19 -8.00 20.96
C ALA A 90 7.96 -6.73 21.37
N LEU A 91 8.32 -6.61 22.65
CA LEU A 91 9.17 -5.53 23.13
C LEU A 91 10.54 -5.57 22.43
N LYS A 92 11.26 -6.70 22.53
CA LYS A 92 12.61 -6.83 21.95
C LYS A 92 12.65 -6.59 20.45
N ALA A 93 11.66 -7.08 19.71
CA ALA A 93 11.61 -6.95 18.27
C ALA A 93 11.38 -5.50 17.79
N ASN A 94 10.72 -4.66 18.59
CA ASN A 94 10.29 -3.32 18.18
C ASN A 94 11.00 -2.18 18.93
N LEU A 95 11.64 -2.44 20.08
CA LEU A 95 12.22 -1.39 20.93
C LEU A 95 13.22 -0.49 20.20
N LYS A 96 14.03 -1.07 19.30
CA LYS A 96 15.02 -0.34 18.48
C LYS A 96 14.39 0.74 17.58
N ASP A 97 13.12 0.59 17.22
CA ASP A 97 12.41 1.53 16.35
C ASP A 97 11.74 2.64 17.18
N VAL A 98 11.66 2.48 18.51
CA VAL A 98 11.04 3.46 19.41
C VAL A 98 12.08 4.50 19.83
N PRO A 99 11.88 5.80 19.56
CA PRO A 99 12.78 6.84 20.02
C PRO A 99 12.77 6.96 21.55
N ARG A 100 13.88 7.42 22.12
CA ARG A 100 13.94 7.79 23.54
C ARG A 100 12.91 8.88 23.86
N GLY A 101 12.37 8.87 25.07
CA GLY A 101 11.31 9.75 25.57
C GLY A 101 9.88 9.31 25.20
N ARG A 102 9.72 8.24 24.40
CA ARG A 102 8.41 7.73 23.98
C ARG A 102 7.81 6.74 24.98
N THR A 103 6.51 6.49 24.83
CA THR A 103 5.74 5.68 25.77
C THR A 103 5.79 4.20 25.40
N LEU A 104 6.07 3.35 26.39
CA LEU A 104 6.02 1.90 26.28
C LEU A 104 4.93 1.36 27.21
N ILE A 105 3.85 0.81 26.65
CA ILE A 105 2.86 0.05 27.43
C ILE A 105 3.22 -1.42 27.32
N VAL A 106 3.61 -2.05 28.42
CA VAL A 106 4.20 -3.40 28.41
C VAL A 106 3.36 -4.36 29.24
N ASP A 107 2.89 -5.46 28.62
CA ASP A 107 2.23 -6.55 29.34
C ASP A 107 3.27 -7.36 30.13
N THR A 108 3.24 -7.24 31.45
CA THR A 108 4.21 -7.89 32.34
C THR A 108 3.96 -9.38 32.56
N ALA A 109 2.80 -9.92 32.16
CA ALA A 109 2.40 -11.28 32.48
C ALA A 109 3.37 -12.37 31.99
N ASP A 110 4.01 -12.15 30.84
CA ASP A 110 4.89 -13.11 30.19
C ASP A 110 6.39 -12.87 30.44
N PHE A 111 6.77 -11.89 31.28
CA PHE A 111 8.16 -11.57 31.65
C PHE A 111 8.73 -12.57 32.67
N THR A 112 8.69 -13.86 32.33
CA THR A 112 9.27 -14.94 33.13
C THR A 112 10.70 -15.24 32.68
N ALA A 113 11.57 -15.69 33.59
CA ALA A 113 12.96 -16.05 33.28
C ALA A 113 13.09 -17.03 32.09
N ARG A 114 12.15 -17.98 31.96
CA ARG A 114 12.10 -18.92 30.85
C ARG A 114 11.84 -18.24 29.51
N ASN A 115 10.88 -17.32 29.46
CA ASN A 115 10.50 -16.61 28.24
C ASN A 115 11.59 -15.61 27.82
N LEU A 116 12.17 -14.89 28.78
CA LEU A 116 13.28 -13.96 28.55
C LEU A 116 14.50 -14.67 27.96
N LYS A 117 14.94 -15.77 28.58
CA LYS A 117 16.06 -16.57 28.08
C LYS A 117 15.82 -17.10 26.67
N ARG A 118 14.58 -17.47 26.35
CA ARG A 118 14.20 -18.00 25.02
C ARG A 118 14.45 -17.01 23.89
N ILE A 119 14.32 -15.71 24.16
CA ILE A 119 14.57 -14.64 23.19
C ILE A 119 15.91 -13.94 23.42
N GLY A 120 16.77 -14.53 24.26
CA GLY A 120 18.14 -14.05 24.52
C GLY A 120 18.20 -12.79 25.37
N TYR A 121 17.27 -12.60 26.31
CA TYR A 121 17.48 -11.68 27.43
C TYR A 121 18.16 -12.44 28.58
N ASP A 122 19.24 -11.87 29.11
CA ASP A 122 19.95 -12.41 30.27
C ASP A 122 19.21 -12.06 31.57
N GLU A 123 18.69 -10.84 31.65
CA GLU A 123 17.94 -10.29 32.79
C GLU A 123 16.63 -9.62 32.31
N ASN A 124 15.72 -9.31 33.23
CA ASN A 124 14.46 -8.66 32.90
C ASN A 124 14.70 -7.20 32.49
N PRO A 125 14.43 -6.79 31.23
CA PRO A 125 14.72 -5.43 30.78
C PRO A 125 13.89 -4.35 31.50
N LEU A 126 12.81 -4.74 32.20
CA LEU A 126 12.02 -3.85 33.06
C LEU A 126 12.74 -3.49 34.37
N GLU A 127 13.82 -4.20 34.72
CA GLU A 127 14.53 -4.08 36.01
C GLU A 127 16.01 -3.64 35.84
N THR A 128 16.56 -3.71 34.61
CA THR A 128 18.00 -3.51 34.34
C THR A 128 18.39 -2.06 33.99
N GLY A 129 17.41 -1.15 33.94
CA GLY A 129 17.61 0.23 33.47
C GLY A 129 17.72 0.39 31.94
N GLU A 130 17.61 -0.69 31.16
CA GLU A 130 17.63 -0.64 29.68
C GLU A 130 16.58 0.34 29.13
N LEU A 131 15.45 0.44 29.85
CA LEU A 131 14.30 1.24 29.47
C LEU A 131 14.27 2.65 30.11
N ASP A 132 15.30 3.08 30.84
CA ASP A 132 15.30 4.35 31.60
C ASP A 132 15.03 5.59 30.74
N GLY A 133 15.43 5.54 29.46
CA GLY A 133 15.17 6.61 28.51
C GLY A 133 13.79 6.55 27.85
N TYR A 134 12.82 5.83 28.41
CA TYR A 134 11.44 5.73 27.91
C TYR A 134 10.44 5.96 29.03
N HIS A 135 9.21 6.36 28.67
CA HIS A 135 8.10 6.40 29.62
C HIS A 135 7.43 5.02 29.68
N VAL A 136 7.90 4.17 30.60
CA VAL A 136 7.42 2.78 30.73
C VAL A 136 6.18 2.72 31.62
N VAL A 137 5.11 2.13 31.09
CA VAL A 137 3.88 1.81 31.80
C VAL A 137 3.73 0.28 31.87
N PRO A 138 4.26 -0.37 32.94
CA PRO A 138 4.17 -1.81 33.11
C PRO A 138 2.79 -2.20 33.64
N LEU A 139 2.01 -2.95 32.86
CA LEU A 139 0.66 -3.41 33.24
C LEU A 139 0.55 -4.92 33.11
N ASN A 140 -0.15 -5.59 34.02
CA ASN A 140 -0.47 -7.01 33.86
C ASN A 140 -1.72 -7.16 32.98
N LEU A 141 -1.65 -6.74 31.72
CA LEU A 141 -2.78 -6.70 30.79
C LEU A 141 -3.46 -8.05 30.67
N THR A 142 -2.68 -9.13 30.56
CA THR A 142 -3.23 -10.49 30.49
C THR A 142 -3.98 -10.86 31.78
N GLY A 143 -3.42 -10.57 32.95
CA GLY A 143 -4.07 -10.85 34.24
C GLY A 143 -5.36 -10.06 34.43
N MET A 144 -5.33 -8.77 34.13
CA MET A 144 -6.49 -7.87 34.22
C MET A 144 -7.60 -8.29 33.25
N THR A 145 -7.24 -8.69 32.03
CA THR A 145 -8.18 -9.24 31.05
C THR A 145 -8.86 -10.48 31.60
N VAL A 146 -8.09 -11.46 32.09
CA VAL A 146 -8.63 -12.72 32.60
C VAL A 146 -9.61 -12.49 33.76
N GLU A 147 -9.32 -11.56 34.66
CA GLU A 147 -10.23 -11.24 35.76
C GLU A 147 -11.50 -10.53 35.24
N SER A 148 -11.37 -9.62 34.27
CA SER A 148 -12.52 -8.89 33.69
C SER A 148 -13.55 -9.76 32.97
N VAL A 149 -13.15 -10.95 32.51
CA VAL A 149 -14.03 -11.87 31.76
C VAL A 149 -14.37 -13.15 32.53
N LYS A 150 -14.04 -13.21 33.81
CA LYS A 150 -14.18 -14.39 34.66
C LYS A 150 -15.61 -14.90 34.79
N GLU A 151 -16.59 -13.99 34.77
CA GLU A 151 -18.02 -14.31 34.87
C GLU A 151 -18.55 -15.13 33.69
N PHE A 152 -17.88 -15.08 32.53
CA PHE A 152 -18.28 -15.83 31.32
C PHE A 152 -17.80 -17.28 31.31
N GLY A 153 -17.11 -17.75 32.36
CA GLY A 153 -16.71 -19.15 32.50
C GLY A 153 -15.73 -19.66 31.43
N LEU A 154 -15.04 -18.76 30.73
CA LEU A 154 -14.08 -19.12 29.68
C LEU A 154 -12.85 -19.83 30.25
N SER A 155 -12.24 -20.71 29.44
CA SER A 155 -10.93 -21.26 29.77
C SER A 155 -9.91 -20.12 29.91
N ARG A 156 -8.89 -20.26 30.77
CA ARG A 156 -7.84 -19.24 30.93
C ARG A 156 -7.20 -18.85 29.59
N LYS A 157 -7.06 -19.82 28.68
CA LYS A 157 -6.50 -19.62 27.34
C LYS A 157 -7.42 -18.79 26.44
N ASP A 158 -8.73 -18.98 26.53
CA ASP A 158 -9.69 -18.20 25.73
C ASP A 158 -9.93 -16.82 26.35
N ALA A 159 -9.92 -16.71 27.68
CA ALA A 159 -9.94 -15.44 28.38
C ALA A 159 -8.72 -14.56 28.03
N SER A 160 -7.52 -15.13 28.02
CA SER A 160 -6.29 -14.38 27.69
C SER A 160 -6.25 -13.90 26.23
N ARG A 161 -7.02 -14.51 25.32
CA ARG A 161 -7.12 -14.06 23.92
C ARG A 161 -7.86 -12.74 23.77
N ALA A 162 -8.66 -12.33 24.75
CA ALA A 162 -9.34 -11.04 24.76
C ALA A 162 -8.41 -9.88 25.17
N LYS A 163 -7.12 -10.15 25.49
CA LYS A 163 -6.16 -9.12 25.93
C LYS A 163 -5.97 -8.02 24.92
N ASN A 164 -6.12 -8.34 23.63
CA ASN A 164 -6.04 -7.39 22.54
C ASN A 164 -7.20 -6.39 22.53
N MET A 165 -8.40 -6.80 22.98
CA MET A 165 -9.55 -5.92 23.18
C MET A 165 -9.38 -5.07 24.44
N TYR A 166 -8.80 -5.62 25.51
CA TYR A 166 -8.46 -4.82 26.69
C TYR A 166 -7.49 -3.69 26.33
N ALA A 167 -6.40 -4.02 25.63
CA ALA A 167 -5.45 -3.04 25.15
C ALA A 167 -6.09 -2.02 24.20
N LEU A 168 -6.99 -2.48 23.31
CA LEU A 168 -7.76 -1.58 22.44
C LEU A 168 -8.58 -0.58 23.27
N GLY A 169 -9.28 -1.04 24.30
CA GLY A 169 -10.07 -0.19 25.20
C GLY A 169 -9.21 0.87 25.90
N LEU A 170 -8.06 0.46 26.43
CA LEU A 170 -7.11 1.38 27.07
C LEU A 170 -6.59 2.44 26.10
N VAL A 171 -6.21 2.05 24.89
CA VAL A 171 -5.71 2.99 23.87
C VAL A 171 -6.83 3.87 23.33
N SER A 172 -8.06 3.35 23.21
CA SER A 172 -9.25 4.13 22.86
C SER A 172 -9.50 5.24 23.88
N TRP A 173 -9.39 4.91 25.16
CA TRP A 173 -9.46 5.92 26.23
C TRP A 173 -8.35 6.96 26.14
N LEU A 174 -7.10 6.51 25.93
CA LEU A 174 -5.91 7.37 25.90
C LEU A 174 -5.99 8.44 24.80
N PHE A 175 -6.63 8.11 23.67
CA PHE A 175 -6.80 9.00 22.50
C PHE A 175 -8.25 9.43 22.25
N GLN A 176 -9.11 9.35 23.27
CA GLN A 176 -10.50 9.84 23.25
C GLN A 176 -11.34 9.29 22.07
N ARG A 177 -11.21 8.00 21.79
CA ARG A 177 -11.97 7.31 20.73
C ARG A 177 -13.34 6.85 21.24
N PRO A 178 -14.40 7.00 20.42
CA PRO A 178 -15.75 6.57 20.78
C PRO A 178 -15.83 5.04 20.83
N VAL A 179 -16.51 4.52 21.85
CA VAL A 179 -16.55 3.08 22.17
C VAL A 179 -17.65 2.33 21.41
N GLU A 180 -18.69 3.03 20.97
CA GLU A 180 -19.93 2.46 20.44
C GLU A 180 -19.68 1.67 19.15
N SER A 181 -18.87 2.22 18.25
CA SER A 181 -18.60 1.61 16.95
C SER A 181 -17.89 0.25 17.07
N THR A 182 -16.93 0.14 18.00
CA THR A 182 -16.24 -1.12 18.29
C THR A 182 -17.15 -2.13 18.96
N ILE A 183 -18.01 -1.70 19.89
CA ILE A 183 -19.00 -2.59 20.51
C ILE A 183 -19.94 -3.17 19.45
N SER A 184 -20.55 -2.35 18.59
CA SER A 184 -21.44 -2.82 17.52
C SER A 184 -20.74 -3.76 16.53
N PHE A 185 -19.46 -3.52 16.24
CA PHE A 185 -18.67 -4.43 15.43
C PHE A 185 -18.50 -5.79 16.12
N LEU A 186 -18.14 -5.82 17.41
CA LEU A 186 -17.95 -7.05 18.16
C LEU A 186 -19.26 -7.84 18.24
N GLU A 187 -20.38 -7.15 18.43
CA GLU A 187 -21.73 -7.73 18.42
C GLU A 187 -22.03 -8.45 17.11
N THR A 188 -21.71 -7.81 15.99
CA THR A 188 -21.96 -8.36 14.65
C THR A 188 -20.99 -9.50 14.33
N LYS A 189 -19.70 -9.31 14.57
CA LYS A 189 -18.64 -10.28 14.21
C LYS A 189 -18.75 -11.59 14.98
N PHE A 190 -19.08 -11.51 16.26
CA PHE A 190 -19.18 -12.68 17.13
C PHE A 190 -20.62 -13.05 17.47
N ALA A 191 -21.60 -12.60 16.67
CA ALA A 191 -23.03 -12.87 16.87
C ALA A 191 -23.33 -14.37 17.06
N SER A 192 -22.60 -15.25 16.37
CA SER A 192 -22.76 -16.69 16.46
C SER A 192 -22.11 -17.35 17.69
N LYS A 193 -21.36 -16.58 18.51
CA LYS A 193 -20.63 -17.06 19.70
C LYS A 193 -20.80 -16.08 20.87
N PRO A 194 -21.98 -16.07 21.54
CA PRO A 194 -22.32 -15.07 22.56
C PRO A 194 -21.29 -14.94 23.69
N ASP A 195 -20.80 -16.06 24.25
CA ASP A 195 -19.82 -16.01 25.34
C ASP A 195 -18.50 -15.33 24.93
N ILE A 196 -18.06 -15.55 23.68
CA ILE A 196 -16.86 -14.92 23.11
C ILE A 196 -17.15 -13.44 22.81
N ARG A 197 -18.32 -13.12 22.26
CA ARG A 197 -18.75 -11.74 22.00
C ARG A 197 -18.74 -10.94 23.30
N ASP A 198 -19.42 -11.43 24.32
CA ASP A 198 -19.65 -10.74 25.58
C ASP A 198 -18.34 -10.59 26.36
N ALA A 199 -17.47 -11.61 26.35
CA ALA A 199 -16.13 -11.50 26.92
C ALA A 199 -15.24 -10.46 26.21
N ASN A 200 -15.29 -10.37 24.87
CA ASN A 200 -14.53 -9.35 24.15
C ASN A 200 -15.04 -7.93 24.44
N ILE A 201 -16.37 -7.75 24.53
CA ILE A 201 -16.98 -6.46 24.90
C ILE A 201 -16.62 -6.09 26.35
N ALA A 202 -16.68 -7.05 27.28
CA ALA A 202 -16.31 -6.84 28.67
C ALA A 202 -14.83 -6.47 28.82
N ALA A 203 -13.93 -7.19 28.15
CA ALA A 203 -12.50 -6.87 28.13
C ALA A 203 -12.23 -5.47 27.56
N PHE A 204 -12.87 -5.10 26.46
CA PHE A 204 -12.77 -3.77 25.87
C PHE A 204 -13.23 -2.66 26.83
N ARG A 205 -14.41 -2.81 27.41
CA ARG A 205 -14.92 -1.85 28.41
C ARG A 205 -14.04 -1.78 29.64
N ALA A 206 -13.52 -2.91 30.11
CA ALA A 206 -12.63 -2.95 31.26
C ALA A 206 -11.31 -2.21 30.99
N GLY A 207 -10.75 -2.33 29.79
CA GLY A 207 -9.58 -1.56 29.37
C GLY A 207 -9.84 -0.06 29.30
N TYR A 208 -10.99 0.35 28.74
CA TYR A 208 -11.40 1.76 28.69
C TYR A 208 -11.60 2.35 30.09
N ASN A 209 -12.34 1.63 30.95
CA ASN A 209 -12.62 2.04 32.33
C ASN A 209 -11.36 2.05 33.19
N PHE A 210 -10.40 1.15 32.94
CA PHE A 210 -9.13 1.17 33.65
C PHE A 210 -8.41 2.49 33.44
N GLY A 211 -8.39 3.01 32.21
CA GLY A 211 -7.86 4.34 31.92
C GLY A 211 -8.48 5.43 32.80
N GLU A 212 -9.81 5.45 32.97
CA GLU A 212 -10.51 6.43 33.82
C GLU A 212 -10.03 6.41 35.29
N THR A 213 -9.57 5.25 35.76
CA THR A 213 -9.21 5.00 37.16
C THR A 213 -7.71 4.92 37.43
N ALA A 214 -6.89 4.76 36.39
CA ALA A 214 -5.45 4.56 36.49
C ALA A 214 -4.75 5.89 36.77
N GLU A 215 -3.91 5.93 37.80
CA GLU A 215 -3.11 7.12 38.13
C GLU A 215 -1.83 7.19 37.29
N GLU A 216 -1.45 6.09 36.66
CA GLU A 216 -0.29 5.95 35.77
C GLU A 216 -0.42 6.76 34.47
N PHE A 217 -1.63 7.22 34.14
CA PHE A 217 -1.91 8.07 33.00
C PHE A 217 -2.45 9.44 33.47
N SER A 218 -1.55 10.41 33.60
CA SER A 218 -1.92 11.79 34.00
C SER A 218 -2.53 12.62 32.87
N VAL A 219 -2.42 12.16 31.62
CA VAL A 219 -2.78 12.93 30.41
C VAL A 219 -3.58 12.07 29.43
N ARG A 220 -4.67 12.64 28.88
CA ARG A 220 -5.32 12.16 27.65
C ARG A 220 -4.86 12.98 26.47
N TYR A 221 -4.81 12.35 25.31
CA TYR A 221 -4.45 13.03 24.07
C TYR A 221 -5.68 13.27 23.21
N GLU A 222 -5.73 14.42 22.57
CA GLU A 222 -6.72 14.76 21.56
C GLU A 222 -5.99 15.08 20.26
N VAL A 223 -6.38 14.42 19.17
CA VAL A 223 -5.97 14.79 17.80
C VAL A 223 -7.22 15.25 17.07
N LYS A 224 -7.28 16.54 16.72
CA LYS A 224 -8.45 17.13 16.08
C LYS A 224 -8.74 16.47 14.73
N PRO A 225 -9.99 16.50 14.23
CA PRO A 225 -10.30 16.03 12.88
C PRO A 225 -9.47 16.76 11.83
N ALA A 226 -9.10 16.06 10.76
CA ALA A 226 -8.35 16.64 9.65
C ALA A 226 -9.24 17.48 8.73
N SER A 227 -8.66 18.52 8.15
CA SER A 227 -9.34 19.30 7.10
C SER A 227 -9.44 18.48 5.82
N MET A 228 -10.59 17.83 5.59
CA MET A 228 -10.89 17.09 4.36
C MET A 228 -11.88 17.84 3.47
N ALA A 229 -11.78 17.64 2.15
CA ALA A 229 -12.79 18.15 1.22
C ALA A 229 -14.16 17.55 1.54
N ALA A 230 -15.25 18.31 1.38
CA ALA A 230 -16.59 17.79 1.63
C ALA A 230 -16.90 16.55 0.74
N GLY A 231 -17.52 15.53 1.33
CA GLY A 231 -17.88 14.29 0.63
C GLY A 231 -18.20 13.13 1.57
N THR A 232 -18.56 12.00 1.00
CA THR A 232 -18.71 10.73 1.72
C THR A 232 -17.40 9.95 1.65
N TYR A 233 -16.85 9.61 2.81
CA TYR A 233 -15.58 8.90 2.92
C TYR A 233 -15.79 7.50 3.51
N ARG A 234 -14.87 6.62 3.17
CA ARG A 234 -14.68 5.35 3.86
C ARG A 234 -13.19 5.04 3.95
N ASN A 235 -12.77 4.32 4.98
CA ASN A 235 -11.44 3.73 4.95
C ASN A 235 -11.38 2.63 3.87
N ILE A 236 -10.28 2.58 3.11
CA ILE A 236 -10.07 1.56 2.09
C ILE A 236 -8.61 1.09 2.10
N SER A 237 -8.39 -0.22 1.95
CA SER A 237 -7.06 -0.77 1.70
C SER A 237 -6.77 -0.88 0.20
N GLY A 238 -5.49 -0.92 -0.18
CA GLY A 238 -5.10 -0.94 -1.60
C GLY A 238 -5.66 -2.12 -2.38
N ASN A 239 -5.63 -3.33 -1.83
CA ASN A 239 -6.20 -4.51 -2.51
C ASN A 239 -7.73 -4.41 -2.67
N LEU A 240 -8.42 -3.83 -1.69
CA LEU A 240 -9.86 -3.61 -1.77
C LEU A 240 -10.20 -2.54 -2.81
N ALA A 241 -9.44 -1.45 -2.83
CA ALA A 241 -9.57 -0.39 -3.82
C ALA A 241 -9.31 -0.90 -5.24
N LEU A 242 -8.26 -1.71 -5.43
CA LEU A 242 -7.94 -2.36 -6.70
C LEU A 242 -9.09 -3.25 -7.18
N ALA A 243 -9.63 -4.11 -6.30
CA ALA A 243 -10.78 -4.96 -6.62
C ALA A 243 -12.01 -4.14 -7.05
N TYR A 244 -12.31 -3.05 -6.33
CA TYR A 244 -13.43 -2.17 -6.69
C TYR A 244 -13.19 -1.40 -7.98
N GLY A 245 -11.96 -0.94 -8.24
CA GLY A 245 -11.60 -0.25 -9.47
C GLY A 245 -11.72 -1.14 -10.70
N LEU A 246 -11.31 -2.41 -10.60
CA LEU A 246 -11.49 -3.41 -11.66
C LEU A 246 -12.97 -3.64 -11.98
N VAL A 247 -13.81 -3.78 -10.95
CA VAL A 247 -15.26 -3.93 -11.13
C VAL A 247 -15.86 -2.67 -11.74
N ALA A 248 -15.49 -1.49 -11.25
CA ALA A 248 -15.96 -0.22 -11.80
C ALA A 248 -15.57 -0.08 -13.28
N GLY A 249 -14.31 -0.38 -13.65
CA GLY A 249 -13.86 -0.39 -15.04
C GLY A 249 -14.66 -1.35 -15.91
N ALA A 250 -14.89 -2.59 -15.47
CA ALA A 250 -15.71 -3.55 -16.19
C ALA A 250 -17.17 -3.08 -16.36
N GLN A 251 -17.76 -2.48 -15.32
CA GLN A 251 -19.11 -1.92 -15.38
C GLN A 251 -19.20 -0.70 -16.32
N ARG A 252 -18.20 0.19 -16.31
CA ARG A 252 -18.12 1.32 -17.25
C ARG A 252 -17.86 0.87 -18.69
N ALA A 253 -17.30 -0.32 -18.87
CA ALA A 253 -17.18 -0.99 -20.16
C ALA A 253 -18.44 -1.77 -20.58
N GLY A 254 -19.41 -1.96 -19.68
CA GLY A 254 -20.56 -2.84 -19.93
C GLY A 254 -20.18 -4.32 -20.12
N LEU A 255 -19.02 -4.74 -19.61
CA LEU A 255 -18.49 -6.10 -19.80
C LEU A 255 -18.63 -6.94 -18.52
N PRO A 256 -18.92 -8.25 -18.64
CA PRO A 256 -18.60 -9.20 -17.58
C PRO A 256 -17.11 -9.18 -17.27
N MET A 257 -16.74 -9.44 -16.02
CA MET A 257 -15.34 -9.56 -15.62
C MET A 257 -15.02 -11.00 -15.24
N VAL A 258 -13.93 -11.54 -15.77
CA VAL A 258 -13.43 -12.86 -15.39
C VAL A 258 -12.04 -12.74 -14.82
N LEU A 259 -11.92 -13.03 -13.52
CA LEU A 259 -10.64 -13.16 -12.84
C LEU A 259 -10.16 -14.61 -12.94
N GLY A 260 -8.99 -14.83 -13.54
CA GLY A 260 -8.25 -16.09 -13.41
C GLY A 260 -7.01 -15.89 -12.56
N ALA A 261 -6.93 -16.53 -11.39
CA ALA A 261 -5.86 -16.31 -10.42
C ALA A 261 -5.45 -17.58 -9.68
N TYR A 262 -4.17 -17.63 -9.29
CA TYR A 262 -3.65 -18.60 -8.33
C TYR A 262 -3.38 -17.85 -7.01
N PRO A 263 -3.74 -18.40 -5.83
CA PRO A 263 -3.52 -17.70 -4.57
C PRO A 263 -2.02 -17.49 -4.28
N ILE A 264 -1.61 -16.22 -4.16
CA ILE A 264 -0.25 -15.82 -3.83
C ILE A 264 -0.28 -14.54 -2.98
N THR A 265 0.48 -14.50 -1.87
CA THR A 265 0.61 -13.28 -1.05
C THR A 265 1.42 -12.21 -1.79
N PRO A 266 1.05 -10.92 -1.74
CA PRO A 266 -0.13 -10.32 -1.10
C PRO A 266 -1.37 -10.18 -2.03
N ALA A 267 -1.39 -10.83 -3.19
CA ALA A 267 -2.45 -10.68 -4.20
C ALA A 267 -3.76 -11.42 -3.90
N SER A 268 -3.74 -12.47 -3.08
CA SER A 268 -4.91 -13.34 -2.81
C SER A 268 -6.15 -12.58 -2.31
N ASP A 269 -5.99 -11.46 -1.62
CA ASP A 269 -7.13 -10.70 -1.10
C ASP A 269 -7.97 -10.09 -2.21
N VAL A 270 -7.38 -9.79 -3.37
CA VAL A 270 -8.14 -9.32 -4.54
C VAL A 270 -9.11 -10.41 -5.01
N LEU A 271 -8.65 -11.68 -5.07
CA LEU A 271 -9.52 -12.82 -5.37
C LEU A 271 -10.62 -12.99 -4.32
N HIS A 272 -10.28 -12.89 -3.02
CA HIS A 272 -11.25 -12.98 -1.94
C HIS A 272 -12.35 -11.92 -2.05
N GLU A 273 -12.00 -10.66 -2.33
CA GLU A 273 -12.98 -9.58 -2.46
C GLU A 273 -13.84 -9.73 -3.72
N LEU A 274 -13.22 -10.03 -4.86
CA LEU A 274 -13.95 -10.22 -6.12
C LEU A 274 -14.92 -11.41 -6.07
N SER A 275 -14.61 -12.47 -5.33
CA SER A 275 -15.49 -13.64 -5.17
C SER A 275 -16.85 -13.31 -4.53
N LYS A 276 -16.92 -12.21 -3.76
CA LYS A 276 -18.13 -11.70 -3.08
C LYS A 276 -18.99 -10.80 -3.98
N LEU A 277 -18.51 -10.47 -5.18
CA LEU A 277 -19.08 -9.44 -6.06
C LEU A 277 -19.76 -10.02 -7.31
N LYS A 278 -20.21 -11.29 -7.28
CA LYS A 278 -20.93 -11.94 -8.39
C LYS A 278 -22.12 -11.14 -8.93
N ARG A 279 -22.78 -10.35 -8.08
CA ARG A 279 -23.88 -9.44 -8.46
C ARG A 279 -23.50 -8.37 -9.49
N PHE A 280 -22.20 -8.14 -9.70
CA PHE A 280 -21.66 -7.23 -10.71
C PHE A 280 -21.08 -7.98 -11.93
N ASN A 281 -21.61 -9.17 -12.25
CA ASN A 281 -21.14 -10.03 -13.35
C ASN A 281 -19.65 -10.40 -13.24
N VAL A 282 -19.17 -10.57 -12.01
CA VAL A 282 -17.81 -11.01 -11.72
C VAL A 282 -17.79 -12.53 -11.59
N THR A 283 -16.93 -13.17 -12.39
CA THR A 283 -16.60 -14.59 -12.28
C THR A 283 -15.16 -14.74 -11.82
N THR A 284 -14.93 -15.53 -10.78
CA THR A 284 -13.60 -15.83 -10.27
C THR A 284 -13.26 -17.30 -10.48
N ILE A 285 -12.10 -17.57 -11.07
CA ILE A 285 -11.54 -18.91 -11.27
C ILE A 285 -10.26 -18.97 -10.46
N GLN A 286 -10.29 -19.77 -9.38
CA GLN A 286 -9.08 -20.19 -8.70
C GLN A 286 -8.48 -21.35 -9.50
N ALA A 287 -7.39 -21.07 -10.20
CA ALA A 287 -6.71 -22.03 -11.05
C ALA A 287 -5.72 -22.90 -10.26
N GLU A 288 -5.25 -23.96 -10.88
CA GLU A 288 -4.24 -24.89 -10.37
C GLU A 288 -2.83 -24.27 -10.29
N ASP A 289 -2.53 -23.31 -11.17
CA ASP A 289 -1.28 -22.55 -11.21
C ASP A 289 -1.47 -21.18 -11.89
N GLU A 290 -0.41 -20.38 -11.93
CA GLU A 290 -0.42 -19.05 -12.55
C GLU A 290 -0.64 -19.08 -14.07
N ILE A 291 -0.20 -20.12 -14.77
CA ILE A 291 -0.31 -20.28 -16.23
C ILE A 291 -1.78 -20.50 -16.60
N ALA A 292 -2.44 -21.45 -15.95
CA ALA A 292 -3.86 -21.72 -16.10
C ALA A 292 -4.70 -20.48 -15.73
N GLY A 293 -4.32 -19.77 -14.66
CA GLY A 293 -4.99 -18.54 -14.24
C GLY A 293 -4.98 -17.45 -15.32
N VAL A 294 -3.83 -17.12 -15.90
CA VAL A 294 -3.77 -16.09 -16.96
C VAL A 294 -4.37 -16.60 -18.27
N GLY A 295 -4.26 -17.90 -18.57
CA GLY A 295 -4.89 -18.53 -19.73
C GLY A 295 -6.41 -18.42 -19.70
N ALA A 296 -7.03 -18.67 -18.54
CA ALA A 296 -8.46 -18.51 -18.34
C ALA A 296 -8.90 -17.05 -18.51
N ALA A 297 -8.14 -16.10 -17.98
CA ALA A 297 -8.42 -14.67 -18.13
C ALA A 297 -8.34 -14.22 -19.60
N LEU A 298 -7.27 -14.59 -20.33
CA LEU A 298 -7.12 -14.24 -21.73
C LEU A 298 -8.17 -14.91 -22.63
N GLY A 299 -8.53 -16.17 -22.33
CA GLY A 299 -9.61 -16.87 -23.02
C GLY A 299 -10.97 -16.21 -22.81
N ALA A 300 -11.24 -15.70 -21.61
CA ALA A 300 -12.44 -14.91 -21.34
C ALA A 300 -12.48 -13.61 -22.15
N SER A 301 -11.33 -12.94 -22.33
CA SER A 301 -11.22 -11.78 -23.22
C SER A 301 -11.48 -12.13 -24.67
N PHE A 302 -11.03 -13.29 -25.15
CA PHE A 302 -11.43 -13.74 -26.48
C PHE A 302 -12.96 -13.92 -26.59
N GLY A 303 -13.62 -14.38 -25.53
CA GLY A 303 -15.07 -14.55 -25.44
C GLY A 303 -15.88 -13.26 -25.20
N GLY A 304 -15.26 -12.07 -25.18
CA GLY A 304 -15.96 -10.79 -25.02
C GLY A 304 -16.14 -10.32 -23.56
N ALA A 305 -15.45 -10.93 -22.59
CA ALA A 305 -15.37 -10.41 -21.22
C ALA A 305 -14.12 -9.53 -21.03
N LEU A 306 -14.04 -8.80 -19.92
CA LEU A 306 -12.78 -8.24 -19.45
C LEU A 306 -12.03 -9.32 -18.65
N GLY A 307 -10.98 -9.89 -19.24
CA GLY A 307 -10.06 -10.79 -18.56
C GLY A 307 -9.16 -10.03 -17.57
N VAL A 308 -9.07 -10.55 -16.36
CA VAL A 308 -8.21 -10.01 -15.29
C VAL A 308 -7.41 -11.16 -14.66
N THR A 309 -6.15 -10.91 -14.31
CA THR A 309 -5.34 -11.83 -13.51
C THR A 309 -4.56 -11.05 -12.46
N THR A 310 -4.36 -11.65 -11.29
CA THR A 310 -3.64 -11.04 -10.15
C THR A 310 -2.49 -11.94 -9.74
N SER A 311 -1.33 -11.36 -9.42
CA SER A 311 -0.16 -12.11 -9.00
C SER A 311 0.87 -11.25 -8.27
N SER A 312 2.08 -11.79 -8.10
CA SER A 312 3.28 -11.12 -7.63
C SER A 312 4.48 -11.65 -8.44
N GLY A 313 5.67 -11.04 -8.32
CA GLY A 313 6.87 -11.33 -9.13
C GLY A 313 7.06 -12.78 -9.62
N PRO A 314 7.06 -13.82 -8.76
CA PRO A 314 7.21 -15.22 -9.21
C PRO A 314 6.12 -15.68 -10.18
N GLY A 315 4.88 -15.30 -9.90
CA GLY A 315 3.76 -15.64 -10.74
C GLY A 315 3.72 -14.83 -12.03
N ILE A 316 4.22 -13.59 -12.03
CA ILE A 316 4.41 -12.81 -13.26
C ILE A 316 5.42 -13.47 -14.19
N SER A 317 6.48 -14.07 -13.66
CA SER A 317 7.44 -14.86 -14.46
C SER A 317 6.72 -16.00 -15.20
N LEU A 318 5.86 -16.75 -14.50
CA LEU A 318 5.10 -17.85 -15.09
C LEU A 318 4.06 -17.39 -16.11
N LYS A 319 3.47 -16.20 -15.91
CA LYS A 319 2.46 -15.63 -16.81
C LYS A 319 3.04 -15.02 -18.08
N SER A 320 4.36 -14.79 -18.14
CA SER A 320 5.00 -13.99 -19.19
C SER A 320 4.73 -14.52 -20.60
N GLU A 321 4.70 -15.85 -20.81
CA GLU A 321 4.37 -16.45 -22.11
C GLU A 321 2.94 -16.11 -22.56
N THR A 322 1.94 -16.30 -21.68
CA THR A 322 0.54 -16.00 -22.00
C THR A 322 0.28 -14.50 -22.15
N ILE A 323 1.02 -13.66 -21.41
CA ILE A 323 0.96 -12.20 -21.61
C ILE A 323 1.51 -11.85 -23.00
N GLY A 324 2.62 -12.47 -23.41
CA GLY A 324 3.15 -12.35 -24.78
C GLY A 324 2.15 -12.83 -25.84
N LEU A 325 1.42 -13.92 -25.58
CA LEU A 325 0.30 -14.34 -26.41
C LEU A 325 -0.80 -13.25 -26.45
N GLY A 326 -1.13 -12.62 -25.33
CA GLY A 326 -2.08 -11.50 -25.28
C GLY A 326 -1.68 -10.30 -26.14
N VAL A 327 -0.38 -9.98 -26.20
CA VAL A 327 0.17 -8.96 -27.13
C VAL A 327 -0.06 -9.37 -28.58
N MET A 328 0.24 -10.63 -28.91
CA MET A 328 0.09 -11.16 -30.27
C MET A 328 -1.36 -11.26 -30.73
N LEU A 329 -2.25 -11.65 -29.81
CA LEU A 329 -3.69 -11.72 -30.03
C LEU A 329 -4.37 -10.36 -30.01
N GLU A 330 -3.71 -9.32 -29.48
CA GLU A 330 -4.26 -7.99 -29.28
C GLU A 330 -5.64 -8.04 -28.63
N LEU A 331 -5.68 -8.58 -27.40
CA LEU A 331 -6.88 -8.70 -26.59
C LEU A 331 -6.72 -7.88 -25.29
N PRO A 332 -7.83 -7.33 -24.75
CA PRO A 332 -7.80 -6.67 -23.46
C PRO A 332 -7.45 -7.67 -22.36
N LEU A 333 -6.48 -7.37 -21.51
CA LEU A 333 -6.16 -8.19 -20.33
C LEU A 333 -5.57 -7.28 -19.26
N VAL A 334 -6.15 -7.23 -18.07
CA VAL A 334 -5.54 -6.50 -16.94
C VAL A 334 -4.74 -7.48 -16.08
N VAL A 335 -3.45 -7.24 -15.93
CA VAL A 335 -2.53 -8.03 -15.11
C VAL A 335 -2.12 -7.19 -13.92
N CYS A 336 -2.63 -7.52 -12.73
CA CYS A 336 -2.23 -6.85 -11.50
C CYS A 336 -1.04 -7.58 -10.89
N ASP A 337 0.10 -6.90 -10.84
CA ASP A 337 1.29 -7.34 -10.15
C ASP A 337 1.42 -6.59 -8.82
N ILE A 338 1.09 -7.28 -7.73
CA ILE A 338 1.25 -6.75 -6.39
C ILE A 338 2.61 -7.20 -5.88
N GLN A 339 3.60 -6.34 -6.08
CA GLN A 339 5.00 -6.62 -5.87
C GLN A 339 5.31 -6.95 -4.40
N ARG A 340 6.28 -7.83 -4.21
CA ARG A 340 6.82 -8.23 -2.90
C ARG A 340 8.31 -8.48 -3.04
N ALA A 341 9.03 -8.52 -1.92
CA ALA A 341 10.47 -8.70 -1.93
C ALA A 341 10.89 -10.02 -2.59
N GLY A 342 11.77 -9.92 -3.59
CA GLY A 342 12.36 -11.04 -4.32
C GLY A 342 13.80 -11.33 -3.88
N PRO A 343 14.61 -12.04 -4.71
CA PRO A 343 14.22 -12.80 -5.90
C PRO A 343 13.61 -14.18 -5.53
N SER A 344 13.09 -14.91 -6.54
CA SER A 344 12.42 -16.21 -6.34
C SER A 344 11.29 -16.10 -5.31
N THR A 345 11.18 -17.00 -4.33
CA THR A 345 10.19 -16.87 -3.24
C THR A 345 10.36 -15.55 -2.47
N GLY A 346 11.60 -15.10 -2.29
CA GLY A 346 11.97 -13.90 -1.56
C GLY A 346 11.38 -13.84 -0.15
N MET A 347 10.82 -12.68 0.23
CA MET A 347 10.11 -12.48 1.49
C MET A 347 8.64 -12.13 1.21
N PRO A 348 7.73 -13.12 1.17
CA PRO A 348 6.36 -12.92 0.69
C PRO A 348 5.52 -11.86 1.41
N THR A 349 5.87 -11.54 2.66
CA THR A 349 5.17 -10.56 3.52
C THR A 349 5.85 -9.18 3.54
N LYS A 350 6.91 -8.98 2.76
CA LYS A 350 7.69 -7.73 2.72
C LYS A 350 7.49 -7.00 1.40
N THR A 351 7.40 -5.68 1.49
CA THR A 351 7.20 -4.80 0.33
C THR A 351 8.51 -4.58 -0.41
N GLU A 352 8.43 -4.47 -1.73
CA GLU A 352 9.53 -4.10 -2.61
C GLU A 352 8.97 -3.66 -3.96
N GLN A 353 9.76 -2.91 -4.75
CA GLN A 353 9.36 -2.42 -6.08
C GLN A 353 10.34 -2.91 -7.14
N ALA A 354 10.64 -4.21 -7.15
CA ALA A 354 11.72 -4.79 -7.93
C ALA A 354 11.27 -5.49 -9.22
N ASP A 355 10.00 -5.38 -9.61
CA ASP A 355 9.47 -6.10 -10.77
C ASP A 355 9.34 -5.21 -12.03
N LEU A 356 9.69 -3.92 -11.97
CA LEU A 356 9.55 -2.98 -13.10
C LEU A 356 10.25 -3.46 -14.37
N LEU A 357 11.53 -3.84 -14.30
CA LEU A 357 12.24 -4.35 -15.49
C LEU A 357 11.69 -5.70 -15.96
N GLN A 358 11.20 -6.54 -15.05
CA GLN A 358 10.54 -7.80 -15.40
C GLN A 358 9.26 -7.55 -16.20
N VAL A 359 8.42 -6.58 -15.78
CA VAL A 359 7.20 -6.26 -16.52
C VAL A 359 7.47 -5.46 -17.79
N MET A 360 8.58 -4.73 -17.86
CA MET A 360 8.99 -4.04 -19.09
C MET A 360 9.54 -5.01 -20.14
N PHE A 361 10.36 -5.98 -19.74
CA PHE A 361 11.21 -6.75 -20.68
C PHE A 361 11.23 -8.27 -20.44
N GLY A 362 10.41 -8.82 -19.54
CA GLY A 362 10.42 -10.25 -19.18
C GLY A 362 9.80 -11.20 -20.21
N ARG A 363 9.32 -10.70 -21.35
CA ARG A 363 8.68 -11.47 -22.43
C ARG A 363 9.67 -11.70 -23.57
N ASN A 364 9.48 -12.76 -24.35
CA ASN A 364 10.32 -13.02 -25.53
C ASN A 364 9.92 -12.14 -26.73
N GLY A 365 10.92 -11.67 -27.48
CA GLY A 365 10.71 -10.81 -28.64
C GLY A 365 10.26 -9.38 -28.31
N GLU A 366 9.99 -8.58 -29.34
CA GLU A 366 9.46 -7.22 -29.19
C GLU A 366 7.97 -7.26 -28.82
N ALA A 367 7.70 -7.25 -27.52
CA ALA A 367 6.36 -7.39 -26.94
C ALA A 367 6.04 -6.23 -25.98
N PRO A 368 5.77 -5.03 -26.51
CA PRO A 368 5.51 -3.84 -25.70
C PRO A 368 4.16 -3.94 -24.99
N LEU A 369 4.11 -3.41 -23.76
CA LEU A 369 2.90 -3.36 -22.94
C LEU A 369 2.78 -2.02 -22.24
N PRO A 370 1.56 -1.49 -22.07
CA PRO A 370 1.32 -0.41 -21.16
C PRO A 370 1.56 -0.86 -19.71
N VAL A 371 2.23 -0.02 -18.93
CA VAL A 371 2.56 -0.29 -17.52
C VAL A 371 2.16 0.92 -16.68
N LEU A 372 1.28 0.67 -15.71
CA LEU A 372 0.79 1.65 -14.75
C LEU A 372 1.26 1.30 -13.34
N ALA A 373 1.39 2.28 -12.46
CA ALA A 373 1.69 2.08 -11.05
C ALA A 373 0.76 2.92 -10.15
N ALA A 374 0.21 2.30 -9.12
CA ALA A 374 -0.59 2.99 -8.10
C ALA A 374 0.30 3.81 -7.17
N GLN A 375 -0.10 5.03 -6.81
CA GLN A 375 0.70 5.88 -5.90
C GLN A 375 0.28 5.77 -4.42
N SER A 376 -0.95 5.35 -4.15
CA SER A 376 -1.51 5.23 -2.78
C SER A 376 -2.56 4.11 -2.69
N PRO A 377 -2.96 3.67 -1.48
CA PRO A 377 -4.04 2.70 -1.32
C PRO A 377 -5.35 3.11 -2.00
N ALA A 378 -5.77 4.37 -1.93
CA ALA A 378 -6.97 4.84 -2.63
C ALA A 378 -6.76 4.91 -4.15
N ASP A 379 -5.57 5.30 -4.62
CA ASP A 379 -5.27 5.40 -6.04
C ASP A 379 -5.31 4.05 -6.77
N CYS A 380 -5.14 2.94 -6.05
CA CYS A 380 -5.38 1.59 -6.58
C CYS A 380 -6.76 1.45 -7.26
N PHE A 381 -7.78 2.19 -6.81
CA PHE A 381 -9.09 2.22 -7.48
C PHE A 381 -9.00 2.91 -8.84
N ALA A 382 -8.47 4.14 -8.86
CA ALA A 382 -8.43 4.97 -10.07
C ALA A 382 -7.52 4.36 -11.14
N ILE A 383 -6.37 3.80 -10.74
CA ILE A 383 -5.43 3.17 -11.66
C ILE A 383 -6.01 1.89 -12.29
N ALA A 384 -6.86 1.14 -11.58
CA ALA A 384 -7.52 -0.04 -12.13
C ALA A 384 -8.62 0.32 -13.15
N VAL A 385 -9.36 1.41 -12.91
CA VAL A 385 -10.31 1.95 -13.89
C VAL A 385 -9.57 2.38 -15.15
N GLU A 386 -8.45 3.08 -14.99
CA GLU A 386 -7.58 3.50 -16.09
C GLU A 386 -6.98 2.30 -16.85
N ALA A 387 -6.54 1.26 -16.15
CA ALA A 387 -6.04 0.05 -16.77
C ALA A 387 -7.11 -0.66 -17.60
N ALA A 388 -8.34 -0.73 -17.10
CA ALA A 388 -9.47 -1.29 -17.84
C ALA A 388 -9.77 -0.46 -19.10
N ARG A 389 -9.76 0.88 -18.99
CA ARG A 389 -9.91 1.80 -20.13
C ARG A 389 -8.85 1.52 -21.19
N ILE A 390 -7.57 1.52 -20.83
CA ILE A 390 -6.47 1.29 -21.77
C ILE A 390 -6.56 -0.10 -22.39
N ALA A 391 -6.78 -1.14 -21.57
CA ALA A 391 -6.83 -2.52 -22.05
C ALA A 391 -7.94 -2.72 -23.09
N VAL A 392 -9.13 -2.19 -22.79
CA VAL A 392 -10.27 -2.21 -23.71
C VAL A 392 -9.98 -1.34 -24.92
N THR A 393 -9.77 -0.03 -24.78
CA THR A 393 -9.61 0.92 -25.91
C THR A 393 -8.52 0.49 -26.89
N TYR A 394 -7.34 0.10 -26.41
CA TYR A 394 -6.19 -0.22 -27.26
C TYR A 394 -6.02 -1.72 -27.54
N ARG A 395 -6.93 -2.57 -27.04
CA ARG A 395 -6.92 -4.04 -27.24
C ARG A 395 -5.53 -4.63 -26.98
N THR A 396 -5.05 -4.44 -25.77
CA THR A 396 -3.72 -4.88 -25.35
C THR A 396 -3.74 -5.32 -23.89
N PRO A 397 -2.87 -6.24 -23.47
CA PRO A 397 -2.65 -6.47 -22.06
C PRO A 397 -2.11 -5.19 -21.40
N VAL A 398 -2.47 -4.92 -20.15
CA VAL A 398 -2.00 -3.78 -19.36
C VAL A 398 -1.53 -4.31 -18.01
N ILE A 399 -0.33 -3.91 -17.60
CA ILE A 399 0.21 -4.23 -16.28
C ILE A 399 -0.16 -3.11 -15.30
N VAL A 400 -0.69 -3.49 -14.14
CA VAL A 400 -0.88 -2.59 -12.99
C VAL A 400 0.07 -3.02 -11.88
N LEU A 401 1.05 -2.18 -11.57
CA LEU A 401 1.97 -2.35 -10.47
C LEU A 401 1.37 -1.76 -9.20
N SER A 402 1.29 -2.60 -8.17
CA SER A 402 1.12 -2.22 -6.78
C SER A 402 2.26 -2.87 -5.98
N ASP A 403 2.22 -2.77 -4.66
CA ASP A 403 3.19 -3.44 -3.80
C ASP A 403 2.57 -3.79 -2.44
N GLY A 404 3.26 -4.64 -1.67
CA GLY A 404 2.80 -5.07 -0.36
C GLY A 404 2.52 -3.94 0.63
N TYR A 405 3.12 -2.75 0.44
CA TYR A 405 2.83 -1.59 1.28
C TYR A 405 1.50 -0.95 0.92
N LEU A 406 1.21 -0.71 -0.36
CA LEU A 406 -0.10 -0.20 -0.78
C LEU A 406 -1.22 -1.21 -0.55
N ALA A 407 -0.97 -2.49 -0.87
CA ALA A 407 -1.94 -3.56 -0.79
C ALA A 407 -2.56 -3.71 0.61
N ASN A 408 -1.70 -3.62 1.63
CA ASN A 408 -2.07 -3.80 3.04
C ASN A 408 -2.32 -2.46 3.76
N GLY A 409 -1.74 -1.37 3.28
CA GLY A 409 -1.99 -0.03 3.81
C GLY A 409 -3.41 0.43 3.53
N SER A 410 -3.90 1.35 4.38
CA SER A 410 -5.22 1.97 4.22
C SER A 410 -5.16 3.47 4.45
N GLU A 411 -6.06 4.19 3.79
CA GLU A 411 -6.24 5.64 3.94
C GLU A 411 -7.73 6.01 3.75
N PRO A 412 -8.15 7.21 4.19
CA PRO A 412 -9.48 7.73 3.90
C PRO A 412 -9.69 7.91 2.39
N TRP A 413 -10.71 7.27 1.85
CA TRP A 413 -11.06 7.36 0.44
C TRP A 413 -12.41 8.03 0.26
N LYS A 414 -12.41 9.13 -0.51
CA LYS A 414 -13.63 9.78 -0.98
C LYS A 414 -14.32 8.88 -2.00
N ILE A 415 -15.53 8.44 -1.67
CA ILE A 415 -16.29 7.54 -2.53
C ILE A 415 -16.63 8.30 -3.84
N PRO A 416 -16.23 7.77 -5.01
CA PRO A 416 -16.51 8.40 -6.28
C PRO A 416 -18.00 8.24 -6.64
N VAL A 417 -18.50 9.21 -7.39
CA VAL A 417 -19.79 9.11 -8.08
C VAL A 417 -19.56 8.26 -9.34
N ILE A 418 -20.33 7.19 -9.50
CA ILE A 418 -20.09 6.20 -10.57
C ILE A 418 -20.33 6.82 -11.96
N GLU A 419 -21.27 7.74 -12.06
CA GLU A 419 -21.64 8.46 -13.27
C GLU A 419 -20.52 9.37 -13.77
N ASP A 420 -19.64 9.85 -12.86
CA ASP A 420 -18.50 10.72 -13.19
C ASP A 420 -17.29 9.93 -13.72
N LEU A 421 -17.32 8.59 -13.61
CA LEU A 421 -16.25 7.75 -14.15
C LEU A 421 -16.31 7.70 -15.68
N PRO A 422 -15.17 7.66 -16.38
CA PRO A 422 -15.14 7.64 -17.84
C PRO A 422 -15.93 6.43 -18.39
N THR A 423 -16.72 6.65 -19.44
CA THR A 423 -17.33 5.56 -20.20
C THR A 423 -16.23 4.85 -20.98
N ILE A 424 -16.25 3.52 -20.99
CA ILE A 424 -15.31 2.71 -21.77
C ILE A 424 -16.14 2.03 -22.85
N ASP A 425 -15.83 2.25 -24.12
CA ASP A 425 -16.56 1.59 -25.22
C ASP A 425 -15.76 0.38 -25.73
N PRO A 426 -16.28 -0.86 -25.55
CA PRO A 426 -15.68 -2.04 -26.14
C PRO A 426 -15.73 -2.06 -27.66
N ASN A 427 -16.56 -1.23 -28.32
CA ASN A 427 -16.71 -1.12 -29.77
C ASN A 427 -16.60 -2.48 -30.49
N PHE A 428 -17.44 -3.45 -30.08
CA PHE A 428 -17.43 -4.78 -30.66
C PHE A 428 -17.82 -4.72 -32.13
N THR A 429 -17.09 -5.45 -32.96
CA THR A 429 -17.44 -5.63 -34.37
C THR A 429 -18.63 -6.56 -34.48
N THR A 430 -19.68 -6.10 -35.16
CA THR A 430 -20.97 -6.82 -35.31
C THR A 430 -21.27 -7.21 -36.76
N ALA A 431 -20.48 -6.71 -37.72
CA ALA A 431 -20.63 -7.00 -39.15
C ALA A 431 -19.26 -6.98 -39.87
N PRO A 432 -19.12 -7.64 -41.03
CA PRO A 432 -17.89 -7.61 -41.83
C PRO A 432 -17.42 -6.18 -42.12
N ASN A 433 -16.10 -5.97 -42.08
CA ASN A 433 -15.46 -4.65 -42.21
C ASN A 433 -14.71 -4.46 -43.54
N ALA A 434 -14.73 -5.44 -44.45
CA ALA A 434 -14.20 -5.31 -45.79
C ALA A 434 -15.30 -5.01 -46.84
N PRO A 435 -14.99 -4.28 -47.93
CA PRO A 435 -15.94 -4.01 -49.01
C PRO A 435 -16.49 -5.26 -49.71
N ASP A 436 -15.76 -6.37 -49.68
CA ASP A 436 -16.16 -7.65 -50.28
C ASP A 436 -17.00 -8.52 -49.33
N GLY A 437 -17.42 -7.96 -48.19
CA GLY A 437 -18.26 -8.64 -47.20
C GLY A 437 -17.50 -9.62 -46.30
N LYS A 438 -16.16 -9.59 -46.30
CA LYS A 438 -15.33 -10.39 -45.38
C LYS A 438 -15.00 -9.64 -44.10
N TYR A 439 -14.74 -10.40 -43.05
CA TYR A 439 -14.19 -9.88 -41.80
C TYR A 439 -12.66 -9.94 -41.82
N LEU A 440 -12.02 -8.82 -41.53
CA LEU A 440 -10.57 -8.62 -41.42
C LEU A 440 -10.24 -8.39 -39.94
N PRO A 441 -9.79 -9.43 -39.21
CA PRO A 441 -9.59 -9.36 -37.75
C PRO A 441 -8.52 -8.39 -37.31
N TYR A 442 -7.55 -8.08 -38.18
CA TYR A 442 -6.47 -7.12 -37.95
C TYR A 442 -6.65 -5.82 -38.73
N GLU A 443 -7.86 -5.55 -39.25
CA GLU A 443 -8.18 -4.18 -39.68
C GLU A 443 -8.20 -3.30 -38.43
N ARG A 444 -7.47 -2.19 -38.47
CA ARG A 444 -7.18 -1.36 -37.31
C ARG A 444 -7.95 -0.07 -37.35
N ASP A 445 -8.34 0.38 -36.16
CA ASP A 445 -8.74 1.74 -35.94
C ASP A 445 -7.54 2.68 -36.18
N PRO A 446 -7.69 3.78 -36.97
CA PRO A 446 -6.56 4.63 -37.36
C PRO A 446 -6.02 5.49 -36.21
N GLU A 447 -6.79 5.71 -35.14
CA GLU A 447 -6.37 6.53 -34.00
C GLU A 447 -5.69 5.68 -32.94
N THR A 448 -6.33 4.57 -32.55
CA THR A 448 -5.87 3.70 -31.47
C THR A 448 -4.98 2.56 -31.95
N LEU A 449 -4.93 2.28 -33.26
CA LEU A 449 -4.30 1.10 -33.86
C LEU A 449 -4.86 -0.24 -33.34
N ALA A 450 -5.95 -0.20 -32.57
CA ALA A 450 -6.61 -1.37 -32.05
C ALA A 450 -7.25 -2.15 -33.20
N ARG A 451 -7.04 -3.46 -33.21
CA ARG A 451 -7.72 -4.33 -34.17
C ARG A 451 -9.21 -4.47 -33.85
N ALA A 452 -10.00 -4.83 -34.86
CA ALA A 452 -11.39 -5.24 -34.69
C ALA A 452 -11.56 -6.38 -33.66
N TRP A 453 -12.53 -6.26 -32.76
CA TRP A 453 -12.84 -7.27 -31.74
C TRP A 453 -14.24 -7.84 -31.95
N ALA A 454 -14.30 -9.06 -32.47
CA ALA A 454 -15.54 -9.80 -32.70
C ALA A 454 -15.72 -10.90 -31.65
N ILE A 455 -16.92 -11.04 -31.11
CA ILE A 455 -17.26 -12.10 -30.15
C ILE A 455 -17.51 -13.41 -30.91
N PRO A 456 -16.90 -14.53 -30.51
CA PRO A 456 -17.18 -15.85 -31.11
C PRO A 456 -18.69 -16.16 -31.13
N GLY A 457 -19.17 -16.68 -32.27
CA GLY A 457 -20.60 -16.95 -32.51
C GLY A 457 -21.35 -15.81 -33.19
N THR A 458 -20.71 -14.66 -33.43
CA THR A 458 -21.30 -13.57 -34.23
C THR A 458 -21.28 -13.94 -35.72
N ALA A 459 -22.45 -13.93 -36.36
CA ALA A 459 -22.60 -14.37 -37.74
C ALA A 459 -21.75 -13.54 -38.73
N GLY A 460 -21.02 -14.22 -39.61
CA GLY A 460 -20.20 -13.59 -40.65
C GLY A 460 -18.84 -13.08 -40.18
N LEU A 461 -18.48 -13.27 -38.89
CA LEU A 461 -17.22 -12.82 -38.30
C LEU A 461 -16.29 -13.98 -37.91
N ASP A 462 -16.41 -15.13 -38.57
CA ASP A 462 -15.55 -16.29 -38.31
C ASP A 462 -14.09 -15.92 -38.54
N HIS A 463 -13.23 -16.15 -37.54
CA HIS A 463 -11.82 -15.78 -37.60
C HIS A 463 -10.94 -16.69 -36.76
N ARG A 464 -9.65 -16.70 -37.07
CA ARG A 464 -8.63 -17.47 -36.36
C ARG A 464 -7.42 -16.62 -35.99
N ILE A 465 -7.37 -16.18 -34.75
CA ILE A 465 -6.18 -15.59 -34.14
C ILE A 465 -5.36 -16.66 -33.39
N GLY A 466 -4.08 -16.38 -33.14
CA GLY A 466 -3.14 -17.32 -32.52
C GLY A 466 -1.77 -16.68 -32.33
N GLY A 467 -0.83 -17.40 -31.70
CA GLY A 467 0.50 -16.85 -31.34
C GLY A 467 1.53 -16.76 -32.46
N LEU A 468 1.28 -17.33 -33.64
CA LEU A 468 2.14 -17.16 -34.83
C LEU A 468 1.90 -15.79 -35.47
N GLU A 469 2.93 -15.20 -36.08
CA GLU A 469 2.85 -13.91 -36.77
C GLU A 469 1.66 -13.85 -37.76
N LYS A 470 1.03 -12.68 -37.80
CA LYS A 470 -0.24 -12.46 -38.47
C LYS A 470 -0.07 -11.48 -39.60
N GLU A 471 -0.58 -11.85 -40.77
CA GLU A 471 -0.69 -10.95 -41.90
C GLU A 471 -1.57 -9.77 -41.51
N ASP A 472 -1.09 -8.56 -41.81
CA ASP A 472 -1.85 -7.33 -41.64
C ASP A 472 -3.26 -7.46 -42.25
N LYS A 473 -4.26 -6.93 -41.55
CA LYS A 473 -5.70 -7.02 -41.86
C LYS A 473 -6.30 -8.42 -41.77
N THR A 474 -5.78 -9.40 -42.51
CA THR A 474 -6.43 -10.71 -42.70
C THR A 474 -6.29 -11.64 -41.50
N GLY A 475 -5.22 -11.51 -40.71
CA GLY A 475 -4.93 -12.43 -39.61
C GLY A 475 -4.48 -13.84 -40.04
N ASN A 476 -4.15 -14.03 -41.32
CA ASN A 476 -3.52 -15.26 -41.79
C ASN A 476 -2.12 -15.42 -41.21
N ILE A 477 -1.56 -16.63 -41.26
CA ILE A 477 -0.16 -16.83 -40.84
C ILE A 477 0.73 -16.20 -41.91
N SER A 478 1.66 -15.35 -41.49
CA SER A 478 2.67 -14.75 -42.38
C SER A 478 4.08 -15.04 -41.87
N TYR A 479 4.98 -15.35 -42.80
CA TYR A 479 6.42 -15.44 -42.57
C TYR A 479 7.18 -14.38 -43.38
N ASP A 480 6.45 -13.44 -43.98
CA ASP A 480 7.04 -12.37 -44.77
C ASP A 480 7.79 -11.37 -43.86
N PRO A 481 9.07 -11.07 -44.13
CA PRO A 481 9.86 -10.16 -43.29
C PRO A 481 9.29 -8.75 -43.20
N ALA A 482 8.70 -8.21 -44.28
CA ALA A 482 8.16 -6.87 -44.28
C ALA A 482 6.87 -6.79 -43.46
N ASN A 483 6.02 -7.83 -43.53
CA ASN A 483 4.87 -7.96 -42.63
C ASN A 483 5.30 -8.02 -41.16
N HIS A 484 6.35 -8.79 -40.85
CA HIS A 484 6.84 -8.88 -39.48
C HIS A 484 7.31 -7.53 -38.94
N ASP A 485 8.15 -6.79 -39.68
CA ASP A 485 8.59 -5.44 -39.28
C ASP A 485 7.40 -4.49 -39.09
N LEU A 486 6.45 -4.49 -40.04
CA LEU A 486 5.23 -3.68 -39.94
C LEU A 486 4.44 -3.98 -38.66
N MET A 487 4.16 -5.26 -38.39
CA MET A 487 3.31 -5.66 -37.27
C MET A 487 3.99 -5.41 -35.93
N ILE A 488 5.31 -5.58 -35.84
CA ILE A 488 6.10 -5.25 -34.64
C ILE A 488 6.05 -3.74 -34.37
N ARG A 489 6.36 -2.91 -35.38
CA ARG A 489 6.30 -1.44 -35.24
C ARG A 489 4.89 -0.95 -34.92
N THR A 490 3.87 -1.58 -35.49
CA THR A 490 2.47 -1.23 -35.22
C THR A 490 2.08 -1.50 -33.77
N ARG A 491 2.50 -2.66 -33.22
CA ARG A 491 2.26 -2.97 -31.80
C ARG A 491 2.98 -1.99 -30.87
N GLN A 492 4.20 -1.56 -31.21
CA GLN A 492 4.92 -0.52 -30.47
C GLN A 492 4.22 0.84 -30.58
N ALA A 493 3.91 1.28 -31.80
CA ALA A 493 3.23 2.55 -32.05
C ALA A 493 1.87 2.62 -31.35
N LYS A 494 1.17 1.49 -31.21
CA LYS A 494 -0.08 1.39 -30.44
C LYS A 494 0.13 1.70 -28.95
N VAL A 495 1.21 1.20 -28.36
CA VAL A 495 1.53 1.48 -26.95
C VAL A 495 2.02 2.92 -26.79
N ASP A 496 2.86 3.41 -27.70
CA ASP A 496 3.35 4.79 -27.68
C ASP A 496 2.25 5.83 -27.91
N GLY A 497 1.22 5.47 -28.68
CA GLY A 497 0.06 6.32 -29.00
C GLY A 497 -1.02 6.33 -27.91
N ILE A 498 -0.80 5.68 -26.77
CA ILE A 498 -1.75 5.73 -25.66
C ILE A 498 -1.77 7.16 -25.10
N ASP A 499 -2.97 7.73 -25.01
CA ASP A 499 -3.19 9.00 -24.34
C ASP A 499 -2.82 8.91 -22.85
N VAL A 500 -1.72 9.58 -22.48
CA VAL A 500 -1.15 9.64 -21.14
C VAL A 500 -1.09 11.10 -20.70
N PRO A 501 -1.67 11.45 -19.54
CA PRO A 501 -1.57 12.81 -18.99
C PRO A 501 -0.12 13.27 -18.81
N ALA A 502 0.10 14.57 -19.01
CA ALA A 502 1.39 15.19 -18.72
C ALA A 502 1.78 14.97 -17.24
N VAL A 503 3.07 14.81 -16.97
CA VAL A 503 3.55 14.76 -15.58
C VAL A 503 3.35 16.14 -14.94
N GLU A 504 2.66 16.15 -13.80
CA GLU A 504 2.51 17.34 -12.96
C GLU A 504 3.70 17.45 -12.01
N VAL A 505 4.23 18.66 -11.86
CA VAL A 505 5.35 18.96 -10.97
C VAL A 505 4.86 19.91 -9.88
N ASP A 506 5.02 19.48 -8.63
CA ASP A 506 4.83 20.34 -7.47
C ASP A 506 6.14 21.07 -7.17
N ASP A 507 6.24 22.28 -7.72
CA ASP A 507 7.31 23.25 -7.48
C ASP A 507 6.68 24.62 -7.13
N PRO A 508 6.32 24.85 -5.85
CA PRO A 508 5.48 25.98 -5.44
C PRO A 508 6.03 27.35 -5.83
N ASP A 509 7.35 27.50 -5.82
CA ASP A 509 8.03 28.76 -6.12
C ASP A 509 8.58 28.80 -7.56
N GLY A 510 8.58 27.67 -8.27
CA GLY A 510 9.19 27.54 -9.61
C GLY A 510 10.70 27.82 -9.64
N THR A 511 11.38 27.75 -8.48
CA THR A 511 12.81 28.08 -8.34
C THR A 511 13.64 26.93 -7.80
N ALA A 512 13.05 25.74 -7.66
CA ALA A 512 13.81 24.57 -7.23
C ALA A 512 14.80 24.16 -8.33
N LYS A 513 16.00 23.76 -7.91
CA LYS A 513 17.03 23.20 -8.81
C LYS A 513 17.07 21.68 -8.81
N VAL A 514 16.51 21.08 -7.76
CA VAL A 514 16.46 19.63 -7.57
C VAL A 514 15.01 19.18 -7.76
N LEU A 515 14.83 18.08 -8.48
CA LEU A 515 13.57 17.36 -8.60
C LEU A 515 13.68 15.99 -7.94
N VAL A 516 12.73 15.64 -7.06
CA VAL A 516 12.55 14.25 -6.62
C VAL A 516 11.44 13.62 -7.46
N LEU A 517 11.78 12.57 -8.20
CA LEU A 517 10.84 11.84 -9.04
C LEU A 517 10.58 10.45 -8.44
N GLY A 518 9.33 10.17 -8.11
CA GLY A 518 8.90 8.88 -7.57
C GLY A 518 8.00 8.07 -8.50
N TRP A 519 7.77 6.82 -8.11
CA TRP A 519 6.73 5.94 -8.66
C TRP A 519 6.25 4.94 -7.61
N GLY A 520 5.03 4.41 -7.77
CA GLY A 520 4.49 3.42 -6.83
C GLY A 520 4.30 3.98 -5.41
N SER A 521 4.42 3.12 -4.38
CA SER A 521 4.36 3.51 -2.97
C SER A 521 5.38 4.54 -2.47
N THR A 522 6.39 4.92 -3.27
CA THR A 522 7.35 5.95 -2.86
C THR A 522 6.72 7.35 -2.79
N TYR A 523 5.53 7.54 -3.36
CA TYR A 523 4.77 8.80 -3.30
C TYR A 523 4.68 9.35 -1.87
N GLY A 524 4.26 8.49 -0.94
CA GLY A 524 4.06 8.88 0.44
C GLY A 524 5.34 9.34 1.15
N PRO A 525 6.38 8.48 1.20
CA PRO A 525 7.69 8.84 1.74
C PRO A 525 8.33 10.07 1.09
N ILE A 526 8.27 10.20 -0.24
CA ILE A 526 8.80 11.36 -0.97
C ILE A 526 8.06 12.63 -0.53
N GLY A 527 6.73 12.62 -0.56
CA GLY A 527 5.93 13.78 -0.16
C GLY A 527 6.19 14.20 1.29
N ALA A 528 6.31 13.24 2.21
CA ALA A 528 6.65 13.51 3.60
C ALA A 528 8.07 14.11 3.75
N ALA A 529 9.06 13.57 3.05
CA ALA A 529 10.43 14.06 3.09
C ALA A 529 10.58 15.46 2.47
N VAL A 530 9.95 15.70 1.32
CA VAL A 530 9.89 16.99 0.63
C VAL A 530 9.25 18.06 1.53
N ARG A 531 8.15 17.74 2.22
CA ARG A 531 7.52 18.65 3.21
C ARG A 531 8.49 19.02 4.33
N ARG A 532 9.29 18.07 4.84
CA ARG A 532 10.29 18.34 5.89
C ARG A 532 11.41 19.26 5.40
N VAL A 533 11.95 19.01 4.21
CA VAL A 533 12.99 19.85 3.60
C VAL A 533 12.49 21.27 3.34
N ARG A 534 11.28 21.42 2.80
CA ARG A 534 10.66 22.74 2.58
C ARG A 534 10.43 23.49 3.90
N LYS A 535 10.05 22.80 4.97
CA LYS A 535 9.84 23.41 6.30
C LYS A 535 11.09 24.05 6.90
N VAL A 536 12.28 23.52 6.57
CA VAL A 536 13.56 24.11 6.99
C VAL A 536 14.15 25.09 5.96
N GLY A 537 13.36 25.45 4.93
CA GLY A 537 13.71 26.47 3.94
C GLY A 537 14.41 25.93 2.69
N GLY A 538 14.48 24.61 2.48
CA GLY A 538 15.06 24.01 1.28
C GLY A 538 14.12 24.14 0.06
N LYS A 539 14.69 24.42 -1.12
CA LYS A 539 13.97 24.52 -2.39
C LYS A 539 14.06 23.21 -3.17
N ILE A 540 12.93 22.52 -3.27
CA ILE A 540 12.87 21.18 -3.85
C ILE A 540 11.55 21.00 -4.59
N ALA A 541 11.61 20.49 -5.81
CA ALA A 541 10.46 20.08 -6.60
C ALA A 541 10.17 18.59 -6.40
N GLN A 542 8.93 18.19 -6.57
CA GLN A 542 8.56 16.77 -6.60
C GLN A 542 7.60 16.46 -7.76
N ALA A 543 7.75 15.27 -8.33
CA ALA A 543 6.82 14.71 -9.31
C ALA A 543 6.66 13.22 -9.08
N HIS A 544 5.57 12.65 -9.57
CA HIS A 544 5.28 11.22 -9.40
C HIS A 544 4.68 10.60 -10.66
N LEU A 545 5.19 9.43 -11.05
CA LEU A 545 4.75 8.72 -12.26
C LEU A 545 3.70 7.66 -11.93
N ARG A 546 2.53 7.78 -12.56
CA ARG A 546 1.50 6.72 -12.60
C ARG A 546 1.57 5.90 -13.89
N HIS A 547 2.09 6.47 -14.97
CA HIS A 547 2.32 5.79 -16.25
C HIS A 547 3.83 5.60 -16.45
N LEU A 548 4.25 4.34 -16.56
CA LEU A 548 5.66 3.95 -16.73
C LEU A 548 5.95 3.49 -18.16
N ASN A 549 4.94 2.97 -18.86
CA ASN A 549 5.00 2.75 -20.30
C ASN A 549 3.62 3.00 -20.94
N PRO A 550 3.52 3.90 -21.94
CA PRO A 550 4.52 4.92 -22.25
C PRO A 550 4.67 5.90 -21.07
N PHE A 551 5.83 6.53 -20.97
CA PHE A 551 6.01 7.67 -20.08
C PHE A 551 5.22 8.89 -20.58
N PRO A 552 4.83 9.82 -19.68
CA PRO A 552 4.26 11.12 -20.08
C PRO A 552 5.14 11.84 -21.12
N ALA A 553 4.50 12.41 -22.14
CA ALA A 553 5.22 13.00 -23.28
C ALA A 553 6.14 14.16 -22.89
N ASN A 554 5.78 14.96 -21.88
CA ASN A 554 6.56 16.08 -21.38
C ASN A 554 7.68 15.68 -20.39
N LEU A 555 7.83 14.39 -20.07
CA LEU A 555 8.73 13.95 -19.00
C LEU A 555 10.19 14.31 -19.31
N GLY A 556 10.65 14.16 -20.56
CA GLY A 556 12.01 14.51 -20.94
C GLY A 556 12.34 15.99 -20.69
N ASP A 557 11.45 16.89 -21.11
CA ASP A 557 11.61 18.34 -20.92
C ASP A 557 11.62 18.71 -19.43
N VAL A 558 10.73 18.10 -18.64
CA VAL A 558 10.70 18.29 -17.19
C VAL A 558 11.99 17.82 -16.54
N LEU A 559 12.53 16.65 -16.91
CA LEU A 559 13.76 16.15 -16.30
C LEU A 559 14.97 17.02 -16.64
N MET A 560 15.01 17.58 -17.85
CA MET A 560 16.09 18.47 -18.29
C MET A 560 15.98 19.90 -17.71
N SER A 561 14.83 20.30 -17.14
CA SER A 561 14.67 21.64 -16.55
C SER A 561 15.27 21.77 -15.14
N TYR A 562 15.70 20.67 -14.52
CA TYR A 562 16.31 20.65 -13.19
C TYR A 562 17.78 20.26 -13.26
N ASP A 563 18.61 20.89 -12.41
CA ASP A 563 20.06 20.64 -12.34
C ASP A 563 20.38 19.22 -11.86
N LYS A 564 19.54 18.67 -10.96
CA LYS A 564 19.63 17.31 -10.42
C LYS A 564 18.25 16.66 -10.33
N VAL A 565 18.17 15.39 -10.69
CA VAL A 565 16.97 14.56 -10.51
C VAL A 565 17.29 13.41 -9.56
N LEU A 566 16.68 13.38 -8.38
CA LEU A 566 16.76 12.26 -7.44
C LEU A 566 15.62 11.27 -7.69
N VAL A 567 15.94 9.98 -7.77
CA VAL A 567 14.94 8.91 -7.90
C VAL A 567 15.09 7.93 -6.73
N PRO A 568 14.25 8.06 -5.68
CA PRO A 568 14.16 7.12 -4.57
C PRO A 568 13.41 5.85 -4.98
N GLU A 569 14.01 4.68 -4.77
CA GLU A 569 13.40 3.40 -5.17
C GLU A 569 13.63 2.31 -4.12
N MET A 570 12.63 1.43 -3.95
CA MET A 570 12.77 0.20 -3.18
C MET A 570 13.36 -0.95 -4.01
N ASN A 571 14.36 -0.63 -4.84
CA ASN A 571 15.06 -1.54 -5.74
C ASN A 571 16.47 -0.95 -6.04
N LEU A 572 17.27 -1.59 -6.91
CA LEU A 572 18.62 -1.14 -7.26
C LEU A 572 18.70 -0.13 -8.41
N GLY A 573 17.68 0.70 -8.62
CA GLY A 573 17.67 1.78 -9.62
C GLY A 573 17.00 1.41 -10.95
N GLN A 574 15.87 0.70 -10.93
CA GLN A 574 15.18 0.25 -12.14
C GLN A 574 14.58 1.40 -12.95
N LEU A 575 13.84 2.33 -12.30
CA LEU A 575 13.34 3.52 -13.00
C LEU A 575 14.50 4.42 -13.41
N ALA A 576 15.49 4.60 -12.53
CA ALA A 576 16.67 5.40 -12.85
C ALA A 576 17.39 4.91 -14.13
N MET A 577 17.49 3.58 -14.32
CA MET A 577 18.02 2.98 -15.55
C MET A 577 17.19 3.37 -16.78
N LEU A 578 15.86 3.25 -16.71
CA LEU A 578 14.97 3.57 -17.83
C LEU A 578 15.03 5.05 -18.23
N LEU A 579 15.04 5.95 -17.25
CA LEU A 579 15.08 7.39 -17.49
C LEU A 579 16.40 7.81 -18.15
N ARG A 580 17.54 7.30 -17.65
CA ARG A 580 18.86 7.54 -18.26
C ARG A 580 18.91 7.00 -19.69
N ALA A 581 18.41 5.79 -19.92
CA ALA A 581 18.40 5.16 -21.23
C ALA A 581 17.54 5.93 -22.25
N LYS A 582 16.40 6.48 -21.82
CA LYS A 582 15.46 7.16 -22.73
C LYS A 582 15.78 8.63 -22.96
N TYR A 583 16.21 9.36 -21.93
CA TYR A 583 16.33 10.83 -21.97
C TYR A 583 17.77 11.35 -21.81
N LEU A 584 18.75 10.47 -21.54
CA LEU A 584 20.16 10.85 -21.32
C LEU A 584 20.38 11.87 -20.19
N VAL A 585 19.47 11.92 -19.22
CA VAL A 585 19.57 12.79 -18.03
C VAL A 585 20.38 12.12 -16.93
N ASP A 586 21.18 12.90 -16.20
CA ASP A 586 21.93 12.41 -15.03
C ASP A 586 21.02 12.27 -13.80
N VAL A 587 20.40 11.11 -13.67
CA VAL A 587 19.60 10.76 -12.49
C VAL A 587 20.52 10.40 -11.33
N VAL A 588 20.27 10.91 -10.13
CA VAL A 588 20.82 10.42 -8.86
C VAL A 588 19.88 9.34 -8.33
N SER A 589 20.35 8.10 -8.20
CA SER A 589 19.53 7.00 -7.69
C SER A 589 19.71 6.86 -6.18
N TYR A 590 18.61 6.83 -5.44
CA TYR A 590 18.59 6.46 -4.03
C TYR A 590 17.89 5.10 -3.88
N ALA A 591 18.70 4.05 -3.84
CA ALA A 591 18.26 2.66 -3.87
C ALA A 591 18.28 2.01 -2.47
N GLN A 592 17.14 1.50 -2.00
CA GLN A 592 17.04 0.76 -0.74
C GLN A 592 16.32 -0.58 -0.95
N VAL A 593 16.97 -1.69 -0.63
CA VAL A 593 16.43 -3.05 -0.84
C VAL A 593 16.40 -3.78 0.49
N ARG A 594 15.51 -3.33 1.38
CA ARG A 594 15.44 -3.80 2.79
C ARG A 594 14.14 -4.53 3.13
N GLY A 595 13.24 -4.73 2.16
CA GLY A 595 11.90 -5.30 2.41
C GLY A 595 11.00 -4.38 3.26
N MET A 596 11.26 -3.07 3.27
CA MET A 596 10.57 -2.07 4.08
C MET A 596 10.35 -0.79 3.27
N PRO A 597 9.29 -0.03 3.57
CA PRO A 597 9.08 1.31 3.01
C PRO A 597 10.26 2.24 3.29
N LEU A 598 10.48 3.21 2.41
CA LEU A 598 11.46 4.28 2.65
C LEU A 598 11.04 5.12 3.87
N GLY A 599 11.98 5.41 4.76
CA GLY A 599 11.76 6.32 5.88
C GLY A 599 11.79 7.77 5.43
N ALA A 600 10.82 8.58 5.86
CA ALA A 600 10.73 9.99 5.51
C ALA A 600 11.88 10.81 6.11
N ALA A 601 12.39 10.43 7.29
CA ALA A 601 13.55 11.10 7.91
C ALA A 601 14.84 10.88 7.13
N GLU A 602 15.17 9.62 6.84
CA GLU A 602 16.35 9.23 6.06
C GLU A 602 16.29 9.87 4.66
N LEU A 603 15.13 9.84 4.02
CA LEU A 603 14.95 10.45 2.70
C LEU A 603 15.03 11.99 2.75
N ALA A 604 14.53 12.64 3.81
CA ALA A 604 14.65 14.09 3.97
C ALA A 604 16.11 14.52 4.15
N GLU A 605 16.92 13.72 4.85
CA GLU A 605 18.36 13.94 4.98
C GLU A 605 19.04 13.91 3.60
N VAL A 606 18.79 12.85 2.82
CA VAL A 606 19.37 12.67 1.48
C VAL A 606 18.96 13.81 0.55
N ILE A 607 17.68 14.18 0.55
CA ILE A 607 17.17 15.28 -0.27
C ILE A 607 17.81 16.61 0.16
N GLY A 608 17.86 16.88 1.46
CA GLY A 608 18.45 18.12 1.99
C GLY A 608 19.92 18.28 1.61
N ASN A 609 20.71 17.21 1.77
CA ASN A 609 22.12 17.20 1.39
C ASN A 609 22.29 17.46 -0.12
N LEU A 610 21.45 16.85 -0.97
CA LEU A 610 21.51 17.07 -2.42
C LEU A 610 21.12 18.50 -2.82
N VAL A 611 20.17 19.11 -2.12
CA VAL A 611 19.81 20.52 -2.32
C VAL A 611 20.99 21.43 -1.96
N GLU A 612 21.68 21.17 -0.84
CA GLU A 612 22.87 21.93 -0.42
C GLU A 612 24.01 21.84 -1.44
N GLU A 613 24.31 20.61 -1.88
CA GLU A 613 25.31 20.35 -2.92
C GLU A 613 24.99 21.10 -4.21
N THR A 614 23.71 21.10 -4.63
CA THR A 614 23.26 21.72 -5.89
C THR A 614 23.22 23.25 -5.81
N GLU A 615 22.88 23.81 -4.65
CA GLU A 615 22.87 25.26 -4.45
C GLU A 615 24.27 25.84 -4.18
N GLY A 616 25.27 25.01 -3.90
CA GLY A 616 26.63 25.45 -3.56
C GLY A 616 26.69 26.19 -2.22
N ILE A 617 25.84 25.78 -1.27
CA ILE A 617 25.83 26.32 0.10
C ILE A 617 27.08 25.77 0.81
N ASP A 618 27.91 26.66 1.35
CA ASP A 618 29.13 26.32 2.10
C ASP A 618 28.78 25.50 3.36
N ASP A 619 29.50 24.39 3.56
CA ASP A 619 29.23 23.31 4.54
C ASP A 619 29.07 23.80 6.00
N ASP A 620 29.53 25.01 6.31
CA ASP A 620 29.58 25.58 7.66
C ASP A 620 28.33 26.42 8.07
N ALA A 621 27.40 26.73 7.15
CA ALA A 621 26.33 27.70 7.43
C ALA A 621 24.90 27.14 7.50
N ARG A 622 24.60 26.01 6.84
CA ARG A 622 23.31 25.30 6.91
C ARG A 622 23.57 23.80 6.85
N HIS A 623 22.79 23.04 7.63
CA HIS A 623 22.73 21.59 7.57
C HIS A 623 21.28 21.19 7.30
N LEU A 624 20.77 21.52 6.12
CA LEU A 624 19.41 21.27 5.66
C LEU A 624 19.08 19.79 5.75
N GLY A 625 19.99 18.88 5.37
CA GLY A 625 19.75 17.44 5.51
C GLY A 625 19.51 17.04 6.97
N ALA A 626 20.45 17.35 7.86
CA ALA A 626 20.31 17.04 9.28
C ALA A 626 19.11 17.75 9.93
N ALA A 627 18.86 19.01 9.58
CA ALA A 627 17.73 19.79 10.08
C ALA A 627 16.40 19.20 9.61
N ALA A 628 16.28 18.82 8.32
CA ALA A 628 15.10 18.20 7.74
C ALA A 628 14.83 16.82 8.36
N ALA A 629 15.86 16.00 8.54
CA ALA A 629 15.77 14.72 9.23
C ALA A 629 15.33 14.88 10.70
N ALA A 630 15.81 15.94 11.35
CA ALA A 630 15.48 16.30 12.73
C ALA A 630 14.12 17.00 12.88
N VAL A 631 13.41 17.32 11.79
CA VAL A 631 12.05 17.89 11.85
C VAL A 631 11.14 16.90 12.57
N LYS A 632 10.91 17.18 13.85
CA LYS A 632 9.84 16.58 14.63
C LYS A 632 8.56 17.36 14.33
N HIS A 633 7.56 16.70 13.76
CA HIS A 633 6.20 17.24 13.75
C HIS A 633 5.62 17.06 15.15
N GLY A 634 5.23 18.17 15.77
CA GLY A 634 4.68 18.24 17.13
C GLY A 634 5.73 18.03 18.22
N GLU A 635 5.86 18.99 19.15
CA GLU A 635 6.56 18.77 20.41
C GLU A 635 5.84 17.66 21.18
N ALA A 636 6.51 16.52 21.38
CA ALA A 636 6.00 15.48 22.26
C ALA A 636 7.11 14.91 23.15
N LEU A 637 6.77 14.99 24.45
CA LEU A 637 7.24 14.22 25.59
C LEU A 637 8.48 14.77 26.33
N VAL A 638 8.26 15.87 27.05
CA VAL A 638 8.92 16.10 28.33
C VAL A 638 7.81 16.33 29.35
N ALA A 639 7.62 15.41 30.29
CA ALA A 639 6.92 15.71 31.53
C ALA A 639 7.90 16.52 32.38
N GLU A 640 7.51 17.72 32.79
CA GLU A 640 8.33 18.56 33.67
C GLU A 640 8.62 17.82 34.98
N GLN A 641 9.89 17.71 35.35
CA GLN A 641 10.29 17.24 36.66
C GLN A 641 9.92 18.31 37.70
N ASN A 642 9.04 17.93 38.63
CA ASN A 642 8.63 18.70 39.79
C ASN A 642 9.81 19.42 40.48
N GLY A 643 9.83 20.76 40.38
CA GLY A 643 10.72 21.63 41.13
C GLY A 643 9.99 22.33 42.28
N HIS A 644 9.52 21.57 43.28
CA HIS A 644 9.11 22.17 44.55
C HIS A 644 10.35 22.66 45.32
N LEU A 645 10.47 23.98 45.48
CA LEU A 645 11.31 24.59 46.51
C LEU A 645 10.40 25.27 47.54
N LYS A 646 10.23 24.61 48.70
CA LYS A 646 9.88 25.26 49.98
C LYS A 646 10.49 24.50 51.16
N THR A 647 11.36 25.20 51.88
CA THR A 647 11.55 25.24 53.35
C THR A 647 12.50 26.43 53.58
N GLU A 648 12.06 27.55 54.13
CA GLU A 648 11.88 27.91 55.55
C GLU A 648 12.88 29.03 55.89
N GLY A 649 12.39 30.05 56.61
CA GLY A 649 13.06 31.34 56.73
C GLY A 649 14.07 31.46 57.86
N ALA A 650 14.82 32.56 57.81
CA ALA A 650 15.35 33.24 58.99
C ALA A 650 15.81 34.66 58.63
N ARG A 651 15.16 35.62 59.31
CA ARG A 651 15.42 37.09 59.44
C ARG A 651 14.94 38.01 58.34
#